data_AF-A0A8C6UTB3-F1
#
_entry.id   AF-A0A8C6UTB3-F1
#
_cell.length_a   1.000
_cell.length_b   1.000
_cell.length_c   1.000
_cell.angle_alpha   90.00
_cell.angle_beta   90.00
_cell.angle_gamma   90.00
#
_symmetry.space_group_name_H-M   'P 1'
#
loop_
_entity.id
_entity.type
_entity.pdbx_description
1 polymer ?
#
loop_
_entity_poly.entity_id
_entity_poly.type
_entity_poly.pdbx_seq_one_letter_code
_entity_poly.pdbx_strand_id
1 'polypeptide(L)'
;METPGRIVNTPDTLDFTVENVEKALHQLYYDPNIDNKNLAQKWLMQAQVSPQAWQFCWALLSPDKVPEIQYFGASALHTKISRYWSDIPTDQYESLKSQLFSQIACFSTGSKMVLTRLCVALASLALNTMPEAWPSAVSEMVRVFQEEGGGVDGRARCLALLELLTVLPEEFQTSRLPQYRKGQVRGALGKEWGSVCPLLQQLLRRTDSPGAVKARVLRCLSSWVLLDVPISESESLVHDCFSALADPELFDTAVEAIVNAISQPDSQRYTNTLLKMVPQVLALQDQLREAVQSGDMETCHGICRVAVTLGENHSRGLLEQVDHWQGFLALVNMIMFCTGIPGHYPVDETTSSLTLTFWYTLQDEIMSFESDKQTVYLQVYRPVYFQLVDVLLHKAQFPSDQEYASWSSDEKEQFRIYRVDISDTLMYVYEMLGAELLSNLYDKLGRLLTNTEQPTSWQHMEALLYGFQSIAETIDVNYSDVIPGLIGLIPRININNVQLADTVMFTIGALAEWLADHPVMLSSVLPLVLQALGNPDLSVSSVSTLKKICRECKYDLPPYATNIVAVSQEVLIKQIHKTSQCMWLMQALGFLLSALPVEDILRNLHSLITPYIQQLEKLADETPNPSNKLAIIHILGLLSNLFTTLDISKQDDESVEGSAPPVKSTPPPPGPNPVVVVLQQVFALIQKVLSKWLNDSQVVEAVCAIFEKSVKTLLHDFAPMISQLSEMLGQMYSTIPQASALDLTRQMVHIFASVTDHFPPIKALFELVTSVTLSIFQQGPRDHPDIVDSFMQLQAQALKRKPDLFLSESLDVKAVFHCGILSLKFPEAPTVKSTCFFFTELLPRCYDVPPVARIVEEEGKLLLQAVLEGIGGGASRSLMDQFAEVLFALNKHCFALLNVWLKEVLQLPGFPSSRVTTEQKDRFCQQILRERVNKRKVKDMVKDFTLICRGLHGTEYAAEY
;
A
#
# COMPACT_ATOMS: atom_id res chain seq x y z
N MET A 1 18.37 4.10 -60.45
CA MET A 1 17.99 5.51 -60.56
C MET A 1 17.02 5.79 -59.42
N GLU A 2 17.60 6.43 -58.39
CA GLU A 2 17.07 7.22 -57.28
C GLU A 2 15.76 6.81 -56.58
N THR A 3 15.97 6.28 -55.37
CA THR A 3 15.06 6.16 -54.22
C THR A 3 14.51 7.52 -53.75
N PRO A 4 13.21 7.64 -53.38
CA PRO A 4 12.70 8.83 -52.71
C PRO A 4 13.03 8.80 -51.20
N GLY A 5 13.92 9.71 -50.78
CA GLY A 5 13.88 10.44 -49.51
C GLY A 5 13.73 9.68 -48.19
N ARG A 6 14.83 9.15 -47.65
CA ARG A 6 15.03 9.05 -46.19
C ARG A 6 15.14 10.46 -45.61
N ILE A 7 14.24 10.85 -44.71
CA ILE A 7 14.40 12.06 -43.92
C ILE A 7 15.43 11.77 -42.83
N VAL A 8 16.68 12.15 -43.11
CA VAL A 8 17.73 12.33 -42.09
C VAL A 8 17.84 13.84 -41.85
N ASN A 9 16.82 14.42 -41.22
CA ASN A 9 16.91 15.76 -40.65
C ASN A 9 16.59 15.64 -39.16
N THR A 10 17.52 16.10 -38.35
CA THR A 10 17.38 16.25 -36.89
C THR A 10 16.08 17.00 -36.56
N PRO A 11 15.26 16.56 -35.59
CA PRO A 11 13.97 17.17 -35.27
C PRO A 11 14.02 18.64 -34.80
N ASP A 12 15.20 19.14 -34.43
CA ASP A 12 15.34 20.46 -33.79
C ASP A 12 15.27 21.67 -34.76
N THR A 13 15.01 21.46 -36.06
CA THR A 13 14.98 22.54 -37.07
C THR A 13 13.71 22.63 -37.92
N LEU A 14 12.68 21.83 -37.63
CA LEU A 14 11.41 21.87 -38.38
C LEU A 14 10.41 22.83 -37.72
N ASP A 15 9.94 23.81 -38.50
CA ASP A 15 8.87 24.73 -38.07
C ASP A 15 7.56 23.98 -37.80
N PHE A 16 6.79 24.48 -36.82
CA PHE A 16 5.49 23.94 -36.42
C PHE A 16 4.36 24.38 -37.37
N THR A 17 4.39 23.87 -38.60
CA THR A 17 3.32 24.06 -39.61
C THR A 17 2.33 22.89 -39.61
N VAL A 18 1.14 23.10 -40.19
CA VAL A 18 0.10 22.06 -40.31
C VAL A 18 0.66 20.80 -41.00
N GLU A 19 1.40 20.97 -42.09
CA GLU A 19 1.95 19.85 -42.88
C GLU A 19 3.00 19.05 -42.11
N ASN A 20 3.84 19.72 -41.33
CA ASN A 20 4.87 19.06 -40.51
C ASN A 20 4.23 18.33 -39.33
N VAL A 21 3.20 18.91 -38.71
CA VAL A 21 2.42 18.24 -37.67
C VAL A 21 1.72 17.00 -38.21
N GLU A 22 1.12 17.07 -39.40
CA GLU A 22 0.49 15.91 -40.05
C GLU A 22 1.52 14.80 -40.35
N LYS A 23 2.71 15.14 -40.86
CA LYS A 23 3.78 14.15 -41.09
C LYS A 23 4.23 13.50 -39.78
N ALA A 24 4.41 14.28 -38.72
CA ALA A 24 4.80 13.75 -37.41
C ALA A 24 3.69 12.87 -36.81
N LEU A 25 2.41 13.23 -36.96
CA LEU A 25 1.29 12.38 -36.55
C LEU A 25 1.23 11.10 -37.37
N HIS A 26 1.47 11.18 -38.68
CA HIS A 26 1.53 9.99 -39.53
C HIS A 26 2.67 9.05 -39.09
N GLN A 27 3.83 9.60 -38.76
CA GLN A 27 4.95 8.84 -38.20
C GLN A 27 4.59 8.21 -36.85
N LEU A 28 3.95 8.96 -35.95
CA LEU A 28 3.56 8.47 -34.63
C LEU A 28 2.55 7.31 -34.71
N TYR A 29 1.53 7.42 -35.57
CA TYR A 29 0.48 6.41 -35.67
C TYR A 29 0.90 5.22 -36.52
N TYR A 30 1.53 5.44 -37.67
CA TYR A 30 1.68 4.41 -38.72
C TYR A 30 3.12 3.89 -38.92
N ASP A 31 4.17 4.54 -38.40
CA ASP A 31 5.55 4.03 -38.55
C ASP A 31 5.76 2.78 -37.67
N PRO A 32 6.19 1.63 -38.21
CA PRO A 32 6.43 0.44 -37.40
C PRO A 32 7.64 0.56 -36.45
N ASN A 33 8.53 1.54 -36.66
CA ASN A 33 9.71 1.73 -35.85
C ASN A 33 9.41 2.54 -34.57
N ILE A 34 9.65 1.93 -33.41
CA ILE A 34 9.45 2.53 -32.08
C ILE A 34 10.32 3.78 -31.88
N ASP A 35 11.56 3.81 -32.38
CA ASP A 35 12.44 4.97 -32.24
C ASP A 35 11.89 6.19 -32.98
N ASN A 36 11.34 5.95 -34.17
CA ASN A 36 10.68 6.97 -34.98
C ASN A 36 9.41 7.50 -34.30
N LYS A 37 8.60 6.61 -33.70
CA LYS A 37 7.43 7.00 -32.89
C LYS A 37 7.85 7.86 -31.70
N ASN A 38 8.91 7.49 -30.99
CA ASN A 38 9.43 8.25 -29.85
C ASN A 38 9.93 9.65 -30.26
N LEU A 39 10.60 9.75 -31.40
CA LEU A 39 11.04 11.04 -31.97
C LEU A 39 9.85 11.92 -32.35
N ALA A 40 8.88 11.36 -33.08
CA ALA A 40 7.67 12.06 -33.47
C ALA A 40 6.86 12.52 -32.25
N GLN A 41 6.72 11.68 -31.22
CA GLN A 41 6.04 12.03 -29.98
C GLN A 41 6.73 13.20 -29.26
N LYS A 42 8.07 13.16 -29.11
CA LYS A 42 8.83 14.26 -28.50
C LYS A 42 8.64 15.56 -29.26
N TRP A 43 8.70 15.53 -30.58
CA TRP A 43 8.50 16.71 -31.42
C TRP A 43 7.06 17.23 -31.34
N LEU A 44 6.06 16.34 -31.38
CA LEU A 44 4.64 16.73 -31.24
C LEU A 44 4.33 17.32 -29.87
N MET A 45 4.97 16.84 -28.79
CA MET A 45 4.85 17.47 -27.46
C MET A 45 5.39 18.91 -27.46
N GLN A 46 6.48 19.17 -28.17
CA GLN A 46 7.01 20.54 -28.35
C GLN A 46 6.06 21.39 -29.21
N ALA A 47 5.54 20.83 -30.30
CA ALA A 47 4.58 21.51 -31.17
C ALA A 47 3.30 21.90 -30.40
N GLN A 48 2.80 21.01 -29.54
CA GLN A 48 1.56 21.23 -28.76
C GLN A 48 1.66 22.39 -27.77
N VAL A 49 2.84 22.63 -27.18
CA VAL A 49 3.05 23.73 -26.23
C VAL A 49 3.42 25.05 -26.91
N SER A 50 3.81 25.01 -28.18
CA SER A 50 4.25 26.16 -28.95
C SER A 50 3.14 27.23 -29.13
N PRO A 51 3.50 28.50 -29.44
CA PRO A 51 2.53 29.52 -29.83
C PRO A 51 1.77 29.18 -31.12
N GLN A 52 2.43 28.50 -32.07
CA GLN A 52 1.85 28.09 -33.37
C GLN A 52 0.67 27.12 -33.20
N ALA A 53 0.61 26.41 -32.06
CA ALA A 53 -0.52 25.55 -31.71
C ALA A 53 -1.86 26.26 -31.79
N TRP A 54 -1.94 27.55 -31.44
CA TRP A 54 -3.19 28.32 -31.53
C TRP A 54 -3.72 28.48 -32.96
N GLN A 55 -2.88 28.28 -33.98
CA GLN A 55 -3.26 28.39 -35.39
C GLN A 55 -3.47 27.01 -36.02
N PHE A 56 -2.48 26.12 -35.92
CA PHE A 56 -2.57 24.83 -36.61
C PHE A 56 -3.67 23.94 -36.05
N CYS A 57 -4.02 24.06 -34.76
CA CYS A 57 -5.02 23.20 -34.14
C CYS A 57 -6.40 23.28 -34.82
N TRP A 58 -6.81 24.47 -35.26
CA TRP A 58 -8.07 24.68 -35.98
C TRP A 58 -8.01 24.12 -37.40
N ALA A 59 -6.87 24.26 -38.08
CA ALA A 59 -6.68 23.71 -39.41
C ALA A 59 -6.73 22.17 -39.40
N LEU A 60 -6.23 21.54 -38.34
CA LEU A 60 -6.30 20.08 -38.18
C LEU A 60 -7.72 19.55 -37.92
N LEU A 61 -8.65 20.40 -37.48
CA LEU A 61 -10.07 20.04 -37.30
C LEU A 61 -10.88 20.07 -38.60
N SER A 62 -10.23 20.34 -39.74
CA SER A 62 -10.91 20.39 -41.03
C SER A 62 -11.49 19.01 -41.41
N PRO A 63 -12.62 18.97 -42.13
CA PRO A 63 -13.32 17.72 -42.45
C PRO A 63 -12.57 16.83 -43.46
N ASP A 64 -11.55 17.37 -44.15
CA ASP A 64 -10.66 16.63 -45.05
C ASP A 64 -9.62 15.77 -44.30
N LYS A 65 -9.47 15.97 -42.99
CA LYS A 65 -8.49 15.26 -42.15
C LYS A 65 -9.10 14.00 -41.52
N VAL A 66 -8.26 12.99 -41.29
CA VAL A 66 -8.68 11.76 -40.60
C VAL A 66 -8.90 12.01 -39.08
N PRO A 67 -9.75 11.23 -38.40
CA PRO A 67 -10.12 11.46 -37.01
C PRO A 67 -8.95 11.55 -36.02
N GLU A 68 -7.87 10.79 -36.24
CA GLU A 68 -6.71 10.79 -35.32
C GLU A 68 -5.91 12.11 -35.41
N ILE A 69 -5.92 12.75 -36.59
CA ILE A 69 -5.31 14.07 -36.82
C ILE A 69 -6.19 15.16 -36.22
N GLN A 70 -7.51 15.08 -36.46
CA GLN A 70 -8.49 15.99 -35.86
C GLN A 70 -8.43 15.95 -34.32
N TYR A 71 -8.26 14.76 -33.75
CA TYR A 71 -8.11 14.57 -32.31
C TYR A 71 -6.88 15.30 -31.75
N PHE A 72 -5.75 15.30 -32.46
CA PHE A 72 -4.58 16.07 -32.05
C PHE A 72 -4.86 17.58 -32.07
N GLY A 73 -5.59 18.08 -33.06
CA GLY A 73 -6.06 19.47 -33.09
C GLY A 73 -6.90 19.84 -31.86
N ALA A 74 -7.93 19.04 -31.55
CA ALA A 74 -8.75 19.23 -30.36
C ALA A 74 -7.94 19.11 -29.04
N SER A 75 -6.99 18.17 -28.99
CA SER A 75 -6.13 17.97 -27.81
C SER A 75 -5.15 19.12 -27.61
N ALA A 76 -4.59 19.69 -28.68
CA ALA A 76 -3.77 20.89 -28.60
C ALA A 76 -4.57 22.07 -28.06
N LEU A 77 -5.80 22.29 -28.53
CA LEU A 77 -6.71 23.32 -28.00
C LEU A 77 -6.94 23.16 -26.50
N HIS A 78 -7.32 21.97 -26.06
CA HIS A 78 -7.52 21.67 -24.64
C HIS A 78 -6.24 21.95 -23.81
N THR A 79 -5.08 21.48 -24.25
CA THR A 79 -3.80 21.71 -23.55
C THR A 79 -3.47 23.20 -23.46
N LYS A 80 -3.68 23.96 -24.54
CA LYS A 80 -3.42 25.40 -24.56
C LYS A 80 -4.38 26.16 -23.63
N ILE A 81 -5.67 25.83 -23.64
CA ILE A 81 -6.65 26.46 -22.74
C ILE A 81 -6.41 26.09 -21.27
N SER A 82 -6.14 24.81 -20.98
CA SER A 82 -5.99 24.33 -19.60
C SER A 82 -4.66 24.68 -18.95
N ARG A 83 -3.56 24.75 -19.71
CA ARG A 83 -2.20 24.97 -19.16
C ARG A 83 -1.62 26.35 -19.47
N TYR A 84 -2.02 26.96 -20.58
CA TYR A 84 -1.47 28.22 -21.08
C TYR A 84 -2.55 29.32 -21.15
N TRP A 85 -3.46 29.32 -20.18
CA TRP A 85 -4.55 30.31 -20.09
C TRP A 85 -4.05 31.76 -20.09
N SER A 86 -2.88 32.01 -19.50
CA SER A 86 -2.24 33.35 -19.47
C SER A 86 -1.83 33.88 -20.85
N ASP A 87 -1.73 33.02 -21.85
CA ASP A 87 -1.36 33.42 -23.21
C ASP A 87 -2.55 34.06 -23.96
N ILE A 88 -3.78 33.91 -23.45
CA ILE A 88 -5.01 34.35 -24.12
C ILE A 88 -5.41 35.74 -23.61
N PRO A 89 -5.42 36.76 -24.48
CA PRO A 89 -5.93 38.09 -24.14
C PRO A 89 -7.42 38.06 -23.80
N THR A 90 -7.85 38.86 -22.82
CA THR A 90 -9.24 38.86 -22.32
C THR A 90 -10.27 39.24 -23.38
N ASP A 91 -9.89 40.03 -24.39
CA ASP A 91 -10.72 40.40 -25.54
C ASP A 91 -11.00 39.24 -26.50
N GLN A 92 -10.21 38.15 -26.43
CA GLN A 92 -10.37 36.98 -27.29
C GLN A 92 -11.23 35.86 -26.66
N TYR A 93 -11.70 36.03 -25.43
CA TYR A 93 -12.48 34.99 -24.74
C TYR A 93 -13.77 34.67 -25.49
N GLU A 94 -14.50 35.69 -25.94
CA GLU A 94 -15.80 35.50 -26.62
C GLU A 94 -15.67 34.90 -28.02
N SER A 95 -14.61 35.27 -28.75
CA SER A 95 -14.33 34.70 -30.08
C SER A 95 -13.92 33.24 -29.98
N LEU A 96 -13.04 32.89 -29.03
CA LEU A 96 -12.64 31.52 -28.75
C LEU A 96 -13.84 30.65 -28.32
N LYS A 97 -14.67 31.17 -27.43
CA LYS A 97 -15.92 30.53 -26.98
C LYS A 97 -16.84 30.22 -28.17
N SER A 98 -17.10 31.20 -29.03
CA SER A 98 -17.95 31.06 -30.22
C SER A 98 -17.40 30.04 -31.22
N GLN A 99 -16.07 30.02 -31.42
CA GLN A 99 -15.41 29.05 -32.29
C GLN A 99 -15.54 27.62 -31.75
N LEU A 100 -15.36 27.40 -30.45
CA LEU A 100 -15.53 26.09 -29.83
C LEU A 100 -16.97 25.59 -29.94
N PHE A 101 -17.98 26.44 -29.69
CA PHE A 101 -19.38 26.07 -29.90
C PHE A 101 -19.66 25.64 -31.35
N SER A 102 -19.15 26.40 -32.32
CA SER A 102 -19.30 26.07 -33.74
C SER A 102 -18.66 24.72 -34.09
N GLN A 103 -17.43 24.47 -33.60
CA GLN A 103 -16.77 23.18 -33.83
C GLN A 103 -17.50 22.02 -33.15
N ILE A 104 -17.98 22.17 -31.92
CA ILE A 104 -18.78 21.13 -31.24
C ILE A 104 -20.06 20.83 -32.03
N ALA A 105 -20.73 21.85 -32.56
CA ALA A 105 -21.90 21.65 -33.42
C ALA A 105 -21.56 20.89 -34.72
N CYS A 106 -20.46 21.25 -35.39
CA CYS A 106 -19.97 20.53 -36.57
C CYS A 106 -19.62 19.06 -36.28
N PHE A 107 -18.98 18.79 -35.14
CA PHE A 107 -18.58 17.45 -34.73
C PHE A 107 -19.68 16.63 -34.03
N SER A 108 -20.88 17.19 -33.83
CA SER A 108 -22.02 16.48 -33.23
C SER A 108 -22.45 15.24 -34.04
N THR A 109 -22.25 15.26 -35.36
CA THR A 109 -22.47 14.12 -36.27
C THR A 109 -21.15 13.46 -36.72
N GLY A 110 -20.01 13.91 -36.18
CA GLY A 110 -18.67 13.47 -36.58
C GLY A 110 -18.07 12.43 -35.64
N SER A 111 -16.74 12.44 -35.51
CA SER A 111 -16.01 11.52 -34.63
C SER A 111 -16.26 11.83 -33.15
N LYS A 112 -16.75 10.83 -32.39
CA LYS A 112 -17.05 10.97 -30.95
C LYS A 112 -15.82 11.36 -30.13
N MET A 113 -14.64 10.81 -30.42
CA MET A 113 -13.41 11.15 -29.68
C MET A 113 -13.00 12.63 -29.84
N VAL A 114 -13.26 13.21 -31.01
CA VAL A 114 -12.97 14.62 -31.28
C VAL A 114 -14.02 15.50 -30.60
N LEU A 115 -15.30 15.11 -30.68
CA LEU A 115 -16.40 15.77 -29.97
C LEU A 115 -16.14 15.86 -28.46
N THR A 116 -15.82 14.73 -27.82
CA THR A 116 -15.50 14.69 -26.39
C THR A 116 -14.33 15.62 -26.08
N ARG A 117 -13.25 15.59 -26.86
CA ARG A 117 -12.07 16.42 -26.61
C ARG A 117 -12.36 17.92 -26.77
N LEU A 118 -13.20 18.31 -27.74
CA LEU A 118 -13.67 19.69 -27.90
C LEU A 118 -14.59 20.11 -26.73
N CYS A 119 -15.44 19.21 -26.24
CA CYS A 119 -16.26 19.46 -25.06
C CYS A 119 -15.38 19.71 -23.82
N VAL A 120 -14.31 18.91 -23.63
CA VAL A 120 -13.33 19.13 -22.55
C VAL A 120 -12.62 20.48 -22.72
N ALA A 121 -12.25 20.86 -23.94
CA ALA A 121 -11.64 22.17 -24.21
C ALA A 121 -12.57 23.35 -23.84
N LEU A 122 -13.86 23.25 -24.20
CA LEU A 122 -14.85 24.26 -23.82
C LEU A 122 -15.15 24.26 -22.32
N ALA A 123 -15.17 23.09 -21.67
CA ALA A 123 -15.27 22.97 -20.23
C ALA A 123 -14.09 23.68 -19.53
N SER A 124 -12.84 23.44 -19.95
CA SER A 124 -11.69 24.16 -19.38
C SER A 124 -11.80 25.69 -19.57
N LEU A 125 -12.33 26.16 -20.71
CA LEU A 125 -12.57 27.59 -20.94
C LEU A 125 -13.64 28.13 -19.97
N ALA A 126 -14.74 27.40 -19.79
CA ALA A 126 -15.79 27.78 -18.85
C ALA A 126 -15.25 27.85 -17.41
N LEU A 127 -14.50 26.84 -16.96
CA LEU A 127 -13.92 26.80 -15.60
C LEU A 127 -12.93 27.94 -15.34
N ASN A 128 -12.15 28.35 -16.34
CA ASN A 128 -11.22 29.47 -16.20
C ASN A 128 -11.93 30.84 -16.17
N THR A 129 -13.11 30.95 -16.79
CA THR A 129 -13.86 32.21 -16.91
C THR A 129 -14.96 32.39 -15.86
N MET A 130 -15.50 31.31 -15.30
CA MET A 130 -16.46 31.33 -14.20
C MET A 130 -15.83 31.78 -12.88
N PRO A 131 -16.54 32.47 -11.97
CA PRO A 131 -17.86 33.07 -12.14
C PRO A 131 -17.82 34.50 -12.71
N GLU A 132 -16.64 35.07 -12.99
CA GLU A 132 -16.48 36.51 -13.25
C GLU A 132 -16.83 36.89 -14.70
N ALA A 133 -16.15 36.26 -15.67
CA ALA A 133 -16.30 36.59 -17.08
C ALA A 133 -17.45 35.81 -17.74
N TRP A 134 -17.78 34.62 -17.23
CA TRP A 134 -18.89 33.81 -17.74
C TRP A 134 -19.78 33.26 -16.61
N PRO A 135 -20.62 34.09 -15.98
CA PRO A 135 -21.37 33.68 -14.78
C PRO A 135 -22.40 32.56 -15.02
N SER A 136 -23.05 32.54 -16.19
CA SER A 136 -24.16 31.63 -16.52
C SER A 136 -23.81 30.67 -17.66
N ALA A 137 -22.62 30.07 -17.58
CA ALA A 137 -22.07 29.25 -18.66
C ALA A 137 -22.97 28.07 -19.04
N VAL A 138 -23.46 27.33 -18.05
CA VAL A 138 -24.29 26.13 -18.27
C VAL A 138 -25.64 26.51 -18.87
N SER A 139 -26.30 27.53 -18.31
CA SER A 139 -27.55 28.05 -18.87
C SER A 139 -27.41 28.52 -20.33
N GLU A 140 -26.30 29.15 -20.70
CA GLU A 140 -26.01 29.54 -22.08
C GLU A 140 -25.74 28.31 -22.98
N MET A 141 -24.97 27.32 -22.52
CA MET A 141 -24.74 26.06 -23.24
C MET A 141 -26.07 25.36 -23.57
N VAL A 142 -26.96 25.23 -22.59
CA VAL A 142 -28.29 24.62 -22.78
C VAL A 142 -29.09 25.39 -23.84
N ARG A 143 -29.11 26.73 -23.77
CA ARG A 143 -29.83 27.56 -24.75
C ARG A 143 -29.28 27.38 -26.17
N VAL A 144 -27.97 27.48 -26.35
CA VAL A 144 -27.31 27.39 -27.67
C VAL A 144 -27.57 26.06 -28.36
N PHE A 145 -27.55 24.95 -27.62
CA PHE A 145 -27.82 23.63 -28.20
C PHE A 145 -29.31 23.31 -28.39
N GLN A 146 -30.22 24.06 -27.73
CA GLN A 146 -31.67 23.92 -27.89
C GLN A 146 -32.25 24.75 -29.04
N GLU A 147 -31.66 25.91 -29.38
CA GLU A 147 -32.14 26.76 -30.48
C GLU A 147 -32.14 26.00 -31.83
N GLU A 148 -33.28 25.94 -32.54
CA GLU A 148 -33.49 25.22 -33.82
C GLU A 148 -32.76 25.82 -35.03
N GLY A 149 -31.63 26.50 -34.81
CA GLY A 149 -30.88 27.21 -35.84
C GLY A 149 -29.73 26.40 -36.40
N GLY A 150 -29.99 25.56 -37.41
CA GLY A 150 -28.97 25.14 -38.37
C GLY A 150 -28.85 23.64 -38.58
N GLY A 151 -29.60 23.10 -39.56
CA GLY A 151 -29.30 21.91 -40.38
C GLY A 151 -28.94 20.55 -39.73
N VAL A 152 -28.70 20.49 -38.42
CA VAL A 152 -28.19 19.34 -37.67
C VAL A 152 -29.35 18.68 -36.93
N ASP A 153 -29.40 17.35 -37.00
CA ASP A 153 -30.36 16.51 -36.30
C ASP A 153 -30.48 16.90 -34.82
N GLY A 154 -31.71 17.13 -34.34
CA GLY A 154 -31.98 17.52 -32.96
C GLY A 154 -31.44 16.49 -31.95
N ARG A 155 -31.35 15.22 -32.35
CA ARG A 155 -30.73 14.17 -31.54
C ARG A 155 -29.23 14.37 -31.36
N ALA A 156 -28.50 14.68 -32.44
CA ALA A 156 -27.05 14.88 -32.40
C ALA A 156 -26.68 16.07 -31.51
N ARG A 157 -27.46 17.16 -31.59
CA ARG A 157 -27.30 18.34 -30.72
C ARG A 157 -27.56 18.01 -29.25
N CYS A 158 -28.60 17.23 -28.94
CA CYS A 158 -28.89 16.79 -27.58
C CYS A 158 -27.75 15.93 -27.00
N LEU A 159 -27.20 14.99 -27.77
CA LEU A 159 -26.08 14.15 -27.34
C LEU A 159 -24.79 14.96 -27.13
N ALA A 160 -24.52 15.94 -27.99
CA ALA A 160 -23.37 16.84 -27.82
C ALA A 160 -23.50 17.73 -26.57
N LEU A 161 -24.70 18.24 -26.29
CA LEU A 161 -24.97 18.99 -25.06
C LEU A 161 -24.75 18.11 -23.82
N LEU A 162 -25.28 16.90 -23.80
CA LEU A 162 -25.09 15.98 -22.66
C LEU A 162 -23.62 15.61 -22.48
N GLU A 163 -22.86 15.42 -23.56
CA GLU A 163 -21.40 15.21 -23.48
C GLU A 163 -20.71 16.41 -22.82
N LEU A 164 -21.01 17.63 -23.26
CA LEU A 164 -20.45 18.85 -22.70
C LEU A 164 -20.79 19.02 -21.21
N LEU A 165 -22.04 18.76 -20.84
CA LEU A 165 -22.47 18.82 -19.45
C LEU A 165 -21.85 17.69 -18.61
N THR A 166 -21.53 16.54 -19.19
CA THR A 166 -20.89 15.42 -18.48
C THR A 166 -19.40 15.71 -18.22
N VAL A 167 -18.67 16.23 -19.20
CA VAL A 167 -17.21 16.47 -19.05
C VAL A 167 -16.89 17.72 -18.22
N LEU A 168 -17.85 18.63 -18.03
CA LEU A 168 -17.63 19.87 -17.29
C LEU A 168 -17.30 19.62 -15.80
N PRO A 169 -18.08 18.82 -15.04
CA PRO A 169 -17.68 18.42 -13.70
C PRO A 169 -16.40 17.59 -13.66
N GLU A 170 -16.21 16.66 -14.60
CA GLU A 170 -15.00 15.81 -14.67
C GLU A 170 -13.74 16.66 -14.80
N GLU A 171 -13.78 17.69 -15.66
CA GLU A 171 -12.66 18.59 -15.86
C GLU A 171 -12.45 19.56 -14.68
N PHE A 172 -13.49 19.85 -13.89
CA PHE A 172 -13.35 20.61 -12.66
C PHE A 172 -12.51 19.86 -11.62
N GLN A 173 -12.72 18.55 -11.46
CA GLN A 173 -11.96 17.72 -10.52
C GLN A 173 -10.46 17.74 -10.90
N THR A 174 -10.16 17.49 -12.18
CA THR A 174 -8.76 17.45 -12.69
C THR A 174 -8.13 18.85 -12.84
N SER A 175 -8.91 19.93 -12.72
CA SER A 175 -8.42 21.30 -12.94
C SER A 175 -7.31 21.70 -11.97
N ARG A 176 -6.33 22.46 -12.50
CA ARG A 176 -5.19 23.00 -11.72
C ARG A 176 -5.48 24.39 -11.15
N LEU A 177 -6.75 24.70 -10.89
CA LEU A 177 -7.16 25.97 -10.30
C LEU A 177 -6.74 26.06 -8.82
N PRO A 178 -6.38 27.24 -8.29
CA PRO A 178 -6.16 27.44 -6.86
C PRO A 178 -7.43 27.19 -6.03
N GLN A 179 -7.33 26.73 -4.77
CA GLN A 179 -8.49 26.37 -3.93
C GLN A 179 -9.55 27.45 -3.82
N TYR A 180 -9.13 28.70 -3.64
CA TYR A 180 -10.07 29.83 -3.56
C TYR A 180 -10.91 29.93 -4.84
N ARG A 181 -10.28 29.79 -6.01
CA ARG A 181 -10.96 29.73 -7.30
C ARG A 181 -11.78 28.46 -7.45
N LYS A 182 -11.27 27.28 -7.05
CA LYS A 182 -12.06 26.03 -7.04
C LYS A 182 -13.33 26.19 -6.20
N GLY A 183 -13.27 26.81 -5.03
CA GLY A 183 -14.44 27.07 -4.18
C GLY A 183 -15.45 28.02 -4.84
N GLN A 184 -14.98 29.09 -5.47
CA GLN A 184 -15.84 30.00 -6.24
C GLN A 184 -16.51 29.29 -7.42
N VAL A 185 -15.75 28.53 -8.21
CA VAL A 185 -16.24 27.80 -9.38
C VAL A 185 -17.19 26.67 -8.96
N ARG A 186 -16.87 25.91 -7.90
CA ARG A 186 -17.77 24.90 -7.32
C ARG A 186 -19.10 25.53 -6.88
N GLY A 187 -19.05 26.66 -6.18
CA GLY A 187 -20.25 27.40 -5.78
C GLY A 187 -21.07 27.91 -6.97
N ALA A 188 -20.43 28.27 -8.09
CA ALA A 188 -21.11 28.65 -9.31
C ALA A 188 -21.73 27.44 -10.04
N LEU A 189 -20.99 26.34 -10.19
CA LEU A 189 -21.49 25.08 -10.76
C LEU A 189 -22.67 24.52 -9.95
N GLY A 190 -22.58 24.55 -8.62
CA GLY A 190 -23.67 24.12 -7.73
C GLY A 190 -24.96 24.91 -7.94
N LYS A 191 -24.88 26.22 -8.25
CA LYS A 191 -26.07 27.02 -8.61
C LYS A 191 -26.65 26.63 -9.97
N GLU A 192 -25.80 26.29 -10.93
CA GLU A 192 -26.23 25.85 -12.26
C GLU A 192 -26.86 24.44 -12.24
N TRP A 193 -26.66 23.64 -11.19
CA TRP A 193 -27.36 22.36 -11.02
C TRP A 193 -28.89 22.51 -11.08
N GLY A 194 -29.42 23.63 -10.57
CA GLY A 194 -30.85 23.94 -10.65
C GLY A 194 -31.38 24.05 -12.09
N SER A 195 -30.53 24.29 -13.08
CA SER A 195 -30.87 24.29 -14.51
C SER A 195 -30.64 22.91 -15.16
N VAL A 196 -29.64 22.15 -14.71
CA VAL A 196 -29.27 20.85 -15.27
C VAL A 196 -30.22 19.74 -14.82
N CYS A 197 -30.54 19.67 -13.52
CA CYS A 197 -31.39 18.62 -12.96
C CYS A 197 -32.77 18.53 -13.67
N PRO A 198 -33.51 19.64 -13.88
CA PRO A 198 -34.80 19.57 -14.59
C PRO A 198 -34.67 19.11 -16.05
N LEU A 199 -33.60 19.49 -16.74
CA LEU A 199 -33.32 19.06 -18.12
C LEU A 199 -33.11 17.54 -18.18
N LEU A 200 -32.27 17.01 -17.29
CA LEU A 200 -32.00 15.57 -17.19
C LEU A 200 -33.29 14.80 -16.87
N GLN A 201 -34.07 15.29 -15.92
CA GLN A 201 -35.35 14.70 -15.54
C GLN A 201 -36.36 14.67 -16.71
N GLN A 202 -36.47 15.76 -17.45
CA GLN A 202 -37.35 15.83 -18.62
C GLN A 202 -36.93 14.82 -19.71
N LEU A 203 -35.63 14.70 -19.97
CA LEU A 203 -35.10 13.79 -20.99
C LEU A 203 -35.25 12.32 -20.60
N LEU A 204 -35.10 11.98 -19.31
CA LEU A 204 -35.25 10.61 -18.83
C LEU A 204 -36.71 10.14 -18.83
N ARG A 205 -37.64 11.02 -18.44
CA ARG A 205 -39.10 10.73 -18.37
C ARG A 205 -39.80 10.70 -19.72
N ARG A 206 -39.23 11.33 -20.76
CA ARG A 206 -39.81 11.29 -22.11
C ARG A 206 -39.85 9.85 -22.63
N THR A 207 -41.02 9.38 -23.02
CA THR A 207 -41.21 8.03 -23.57
C THR A 207 -40.59 7.85 -24.95
N ASP A 208 -40.47 8.92 -25.73
CA ASP A 208 -39.89 8.96 -27.07
C ASP A 208 -38.37 9.23 -27.07
N SER A 209 -37.75 9.44 -25.90
CA SER A 209 -36.29 9.58 -25.79
C SER A 209 -35.59 8.25 -26.13
N PRO A 210 -34.66 8.23 -27.11
CA PRO A 210 -33.88 7.03 -27.43
C PRO A 210 -33.03 6.54 -26.24
N GLY A 211 -32.81 5.23 -26.13
CA GLY A 211 -31.96 4.63 -25.07
C GLY A 211 -30.58 5.29 -24.95
N ALA A 212 -29.94 5.59 -26.08
CA ALA A 212 -28.66 6.32 -26.09
C ALA A 212 -28.70 7.72 -25.43
N VAL A 213 -29.84 8.42 -25.50
CA VAL A 213 -30.02 9.72 -24.81
C VAL A 213 -30.20 9.48 -23.32
N LYS A 214 -31.03 8.51 -22.92
CA LYS A 214 -31.23 8.14 -21.51
C LYS A 214 -29.92 7.70 -20.85
N ALA A 215 -29.11 6.87 -21.52
CA ALA A 215 -27.79 6.49 -21.03
C ALA A 215 -26.86 7.71 -20.83
N ARG A 216 -26.89 8.70 -21.73
CA ARG A 216 -26.12 9.94 -21.55
C ARG A 216 -26.64 10.81 -20.42
N VAL A 217 -27.96 10.83 -20.18
CA VAL A 217 -28.55 11.51 -19.03
C VAL A 217 -28.04 10.89 -17.72
N LEU A 218 -28.03 9.57 -17.62
CA LEU A 218 -27.54 8.85 -16.43
C LEU A 218 -26.05 9.12 -16.17
N ARG A 219 -25.19 9.08 -17.22
CA ARG A 219 -23.76 9.46 -17.07
C ARG A 219 -23.57 10.91 -16.65
N CYS A 220 -24.38 11.81 -17.20
CA CYS A 220 -24.35 13.21 -16.81
C CYS A 220 -24.68 13.36 -15.32
N LEU A 221 -25.72 12.67 -14.82
CA LEU A 221 -26.02 12.66 -13.39
C LEU A 221 -24.83 12.17 -12.56
N SER A 222 -24.23 11.02 -12.91
CA SER A 222 -23.07 10.46 -12.19
C SER A 222 -21.92 11.46 -12.07
N SER A 223 -21.62 12.19 -13.14
CA SER A 223 -20.56 13.20 -13.16
C SER A 223 -20.88 14.40 -12.26
N TRP A 224 -22.11 14.92 -12.30
CA TRP A 224 -22.51 16.09 -11.50
C TRP A 224 -22.62 15.80 -10.02
N VAL A 225 -23.03 14.59 -9.66
CA VAL A 225 -23.09 14.10 -8.28
C VAL A 225 -21.72 14.20 -7.58
N LEU A 226 -20.60 14.10 -8.31
CA LEU A 226 -19.25 14.27 -7.77
C LEU A 226 -18.91 15.71 -7.33
N LEU A 227 -19.76 16.70 -7.63
CA LEU A 227 -19.57 18.10 -7.23
C LEU A 227 -20.17 18.42 -5.84
N ASP A 228 -20.46 17.41 -5.03
CA ASP A 228 -21.11 17.54 -3.71
C ASP A 228 -22.47 18.24 -3.79
N VAL A 229 -23.21 18.00 -4.89
CA VAL A 229 -24.59 18.45 -5.03
C VAL A 229 -25.47 17.75 -3.99
N PRO A 230 -26.31 18.47 -3.21
CA PRO A 230 -27.19 17.84 -2.22
C PRO A 230 -28.07 16.74 -2.81
N ILE A 231 -28.00 15.53 -2.25
CA ILE A 231 -28.83 14.39 -2.68
C ILE A 231 -30.33 14.67 -2.59
N SER A 232 -30.73 15.56 -1.67
CA SER A 232 -32.13 16.01 -1.53
C SER A 232 -32.64 16.81 -2.73
N GLU A 233 -31.77 17.53 -3.44
CA GLU A 233 -32.11 18.25 -4.68
C GLU A 233 -32.17 17.31 -5.89
N SER A 234 -31.52 16.15 -5.80
CA SER A 234 -31.48 15.12 -6.84
C SER A 234 -32.49 13.99 -6.62
N GLU A 235 -33.25 14.01 -5.52
CA GLU A 235 -34.12 12.92 -5.04
C GLU A 235 -35.03 12.36 -6.16
N SER A 236 -35.73 13.24 -6.88
CA SER A 236 -36.66 12.80 -7.93
C SER A 236 -35.98 12.18 -9.14
N LEU A 237 -34.77 12.66 -9.49
CA LEU A 237 -34.02 12.14 -10.63
C LEU A 237 -33.38 10.80 -10.28
N VAL A 238 -32.86 10.63 -9.05
CA VAL A 238 -32.38 9.34 -8.55
C VAL A 238 -33.52 8.31 -8.50
N HIS A 239 -34.73 8.72 -8.11
CA HIS A 239 -35.91 7.85 -8.18
C HIS A 239 -36.23 7.41 -9.61
N ASP A 240 -36.11 8.31 -10.59
CA ASP A 240 -36.28 7.95 -12.00
C ASP A 240 -35.18 6.97 -12.48
N CYS A 241 -33.96 7.02 -11.91
CA CYS A 241 -32.90 6.04 -12.19
C CYS A 241 -33.28 4.62 -11.73
N PHE A 242 -33.95 4.46 -10.58
CA PHE A 242 -34.43 3.14 -10.15
C PHE A 242 -35.41 2.54 -11.16
N SER A 243 -36.26 3.35 -11.78
CA SER A 243 -37.16 2.89 -12.85
C SER A 243 -36.42 2.46 -14.11
N ALA A 244 -35.23 3.02 -14.36
CA ALA A 244 -34.40 2.65 -15.51
C ALA A 244 -33.68 1.30 -15.34
N LEU A 245 -33.60 0.74 -14.13
CA LEU A 245 -33.00 -0.57 -13.87
C LEU A 245 -33.80 -1.74 -14.49
N ALA A 246 -35.06 -1.50 -14.89
CA ALA A 246 -35.85 -2.49 -15.61
C ALA A 246 -35.45 -2.61 -17.10
N ASP A 247 -34.67 -1.67 -17.63
CA ASP A 247 -34.19 -1.67 -19.02
C ASP A 247 -32.75 -2.21 -19.10
N PRO A 248 -32.51 -3.38 -19.73
CA PRO A 248 -31.19 -3.97 -19.85
C PRO A 248 -30.16 -3.06 -20.54
N GLU A 249 -30.57 -2.18 -21.47
CA GLU A 249 -29.63 -1.27 -22.14
C GLU A 249 -29.15 -0.13 -21.22
N LEU A 250 -29.90 0.16 -20.16
CA LEU A 250 -29.64 1.26 -19.24
C LEU A 250 -29.10 0.79 -17.88
N PHE A 251 -29.21 -0.51 -17.59
CA PHE A 251 -28.94 -1.11 -16.28
C PHE A 251 -27.62 -0.65 -15.67
N ASP A 252 -26.48 -0.89 -16.33
CA ASP A 252 -25.16 -0.54 -15.78
C ASP A 252 -25.03 0.95 -15.49
N THR A 253 -25.53 1.77 -16.41
CA THR A 253 -25.40 3.22 -16.28
C THR A 253 -26.32 3.75 -15.18
N ALA A 254 -27.48 3.12 -14.96
CA ALA A 254 -28.39 3.44 -13.87
C ALA A 254 -27.81 3.00 -12.51
N VAL A 255 -27.23 1.81 -12.43
CA VAL A 255 -26.50 1.33 -11.24
C VAL A 255 -25.40 2.31 -10.86
N GLU A 256 -24.53 2.69 -11.80
CA GLU A 256 -23.46 3.67 -11.55
C GLU A 256 -24.01 5.01 -11.06
N ALA A 257 -25.09 5.51 -11.66
CA ALA A 257 -25.68 6.78 -11.24
C ALA A 257 -26.25 6.73 -9.81
N ILE A 258 -26.91 5.63 -9.45
CA ILE A 258 -27.47 5.42 -8.10
C ILE A 258 -26.35 5.26 -7.08
N VAL A 259 -25.35 4.41 -7.37
CA VAL A 259 -24.21 4.16 -6.48
C VAL A 259 -23.44 5.46 -6.22
N ASN A 260 -23.13 6.24 -7.26
CA ASN A 260 -22.43 7.52 -7.10
C ASN A 260 -23.26 8.51 -6.27
N ALA A 261 -24.59 8.56 -6.47
CA ALA A 261 -25.48 9.44 -5.71
C ALA A 261 -25.50 9.10 -4.21
N ILE A 262 -25.56 7.82 -3.88
CA ILE A 262 -25.58 7.35 -2.49
C ILE A 262 -24.18 7.44 -1.84
N SER A 263 -23.11 7.33 -2.62
CA SER A 263 -21.72 7.36 -2.12
C SER A 263 -21.13 8.75 -1.89
N GLN A 264 -21.90 9.82 -2.11
CA GLN A 264 -21.41 11.18 -1.89
C GLN A 264 -20.99 11.38 -0.42
N PRO A 265 -19.84 12.02 -0.12
CA PRO A 265 -19.38 12.22 1.25
C PRO A 265 -20.38 12.96 2.16
N ASP A 266 -21.10 13.95 1.61
CA ASP A 266 -22.08 14.75 2.37
C ASP A 266 -23.49 14.12 2.44
N SER A 267 -23.74 12.97 1.79
CA SER A 267 -25.07 12.34 1.73
C SER A 267 -25.60 11.92 3.11
N GLN A 268 -24.71 11.59 4.05
CA GLN A 268 -25.05 11.25 5.45
C GLN A 268 -25.86 12.35 6.15
N ARG A 269 -25.73 13.62 5.72
CA ARG A 269 -26.49 14.76 6.27
C ARG A 269 -27.97 14.75 5.89
N TYR A 270 -28.36 13.98 4.87
CA TYR A 270 -29.70 13.97 4.29
C TYR A 270 -30.44 12.65 4.58
N THR A 271 -30.45 12.24 5.85
CA THR A 271 -31.04 10.97 6.31
C THR A 271 -32.48 10.74 5.84
N ASN A 272 -33.32 11.78 5.79
CA ASN A 272 -34.69 11.66 5.30
C ASN A 272 -34.78 11.21 3.84
N THR A 273 -33.86 11.65 2.99
CA THR A 273 -33.81 11.22 1.58
C THR A 273 -33.32 9.78 1.50
N LEU A 274 -32.32 9.40 2.30
CA LEU A 274 -31.82 8.02 2.39
C LEU A 274 -32.92 7.04 2.85
N LEU A 275 -33.74 7.42 3.84
CA LEU A 275 -34.89 6.62 4.28
C LEU A 275 -35.90 6.35 3.17
N LYS A 276 -36.12 7.31 2.26
CA LYS A 276 -37.00 7.12 1.09
C LYS A 276 -36.38 6.22 0.02
N MET A 277 -35.05 6.09 -0.02
CA MET A 277 -34.35 5.19 -0.94
C MET A 277 -34.44 3.73 -0.50
N VAL A 278 -34.54 3.45 0.80
CA VAL A 278 -34.63 2.06 1.32
C VAL A 278 -35.76 1.27 0.64
N PRO A 279 -37.02 1.74 0.58
CA PRO A 279 -38.08 1.03 -0.15
C PRO A 279 -37.81 0.83 -1.64
N GLN A 280 -37.08 1.74 -2.29
CA GLN A 280 -36.75 1.63 -3.72
C GLN A 280 -35.74 0.50 -3.96
N VAL A 281 -34.73 0.38 -3.09
CA VAL A 281 -33.78 -0.73 -3.13
C VAL A 281 -34.48 -2.06 -2.85
N LEU A 282 -35.35 -2.10 -1.84
CA LEU A 282 -36.11 -3.32 -1.49
C LEU A 282 -37.05 -3.78 -2.62
N ALA A 283 -37.57 -2.86 -3.43
CA ALA A 283 -38.39 -3.20 -4.59
C ALA A 283 -37.62 -3.98 -5.68
N LEU A 284 -36.28 -3.95 -5.67
CA LEU A 284 -35.43 -4.72 -6.59
C LEU A 284 -35.28 -6.19 -6.17
N GLN A 285 -35.86 -6.61 -5.03
CA GLN A 285 -35.71 -7.98 -4.52
C GLN A 285 -36.23 -9.04 -5.50
N ASP A 286 -37.34 -8.77 -6.19
CA ASP A 286 -37.89 -9.73 -7.16
C ASP A 286 -37.00 -9.85 -8.39
N GLN A 287 -36.53 -8.72 -8.93
CA GLN A 287 -35.57 -8.68 -10.04
C GLN A 287 -34.26 -9.41 -9.68
N LEU A 288 -33.76 -9.23 -8.45
CA LEU A 288 -32.58 -9.94 -7.96
C LEU A 288 -32.82 -11.46 -7.90
N ARG A 289 -34.00 -11.91 -7.42
CA ARG A 289 -34.33 -13.34 -7.38
C ARG A 289 -34.45 -13.94 -8.78
N GLU A 290 -35.06 -13.22 -9.71
CA GLU A 290 -35.16 -13.64 -11.11
C GLU A 290 -33.76 -13.76 -11.75
N ALA A 291 -32.89 -12.77 -11.53
CA ALA A 291 -31.51 -12.78 -12.03
C ALA A 291 -30.70 -13.97 -11.50
N VAL A 292 -30.83 -14.30 -10.21
CA VAL A 292 -30.19 -15.50 -9.62
C VAL A 292 -30.72 -16.78 -10.27
N GLN A 293 -32.02 -16.88 -10.53
CA GLN A 293 -32.62 -18.05 -11.17
C GLN A 293 -32.21 -18.22 -12.64
N SER A 294 -32.00 -17.11 -13.35
CA SER A 294 -31.54 -17.13 -14.74
C SER A 294 -30.02 -17.25 -14.91
N GLY A 295 -29.26 -17.13 -13.82
CA GLY A 295 -27.79 -17.09 -13.85
C GLY A 295 -27.22 -15.79 -14.41
N ASP A 296 -27.96 -14.68 -14.31
CA ASP A 296 -27.50 -13.36 -14.75
C ASP A 296 -26.65 -12.70 -13.66
N MET A 297 -25.34 -12.92 -13.75
CA MET A 297 -24.36 -12.41 -12.79
C MET A 297 -24.27 -10.88 -12.80
N GLU A 298 -24.43 -10.24 -13.95
CA GLU A 298 -24.28 -8.79 -14.10
C GLU A 298 -25.41 -8.06 -13.38
N THR A 299 -26.65 -8.52 -13.55
CA THR A 299 -27.81 -7.99 -12.83
C THR A 299 -27.71 -8.24 -11.32
N CYS A 300 -27.31 -9.44 -10.89
CA CYS A 300 -27.10 -9.74 -9.46
C CYS A 300 -26.06 -8.81 -8.83
N HIS A 301 -24.92 -8.67 -9.50
CA HIS A 301 -23.81 -7.85 -9.04
C HIS A 301 -24.21 -6.36 -8.99
N GLY A 302 -24.89 -5.84 -10.02
CA GLY A 302 -25.36 -4.45 -10.05
C GLY A 302 -26.35 -4.11 -8.94
N ILE A 303 -27.36 -4.97 -8.71
CA ILE A 303 -28.34 -4.75 -7.62
C ILE A 303 -27.66 -4.86 -6.25
N CYS A 304 -26.75 -5.82 -6.07
CA CYS A 304 -25.99 -5.95 -4.83
C CYS A 304 -25.15 -4.70 -4.54
N ARG A 305 -24.48 -4.12 -5.55
CA ARG A 305 -23.73 -2.86 -5.38
C ARG A 305 -24.61 -1.73 -4.86
N VAL A 306 -25.83 -1.58 -5.39
CA VAL A 306 -26.78 -0.57 -4.91
C VAL A 306 -27.16 -0.82 -3.44
N ALA A 307 -27.49 -2.06 -3.09
CA ALA A 307 -27.89 -2.41 -1.72
C ALA A 307 -26.76 -2.24 -0.71
N VAL A 308 -25.56 -2.74 -1.03
CA VAL A 308 -24.35 -2.60 -0.21
C VAL A 308 -23.98 -1.13 -0.05
N THR A 309 -23.99 -0.35 -1.12
CA THR A 309 -23.63 1.09 -1.07
C THR A 309 -24.55 1.86 -0.10
N LEU A 310 -25.85 1.56 -0.10
CA LEU A 310 -26.79 2.17 0.86
C LEU A 310 -26.56 1.67 2.28
N GLY A 311 -26.36 0.36 2.45
CA GLY A 311 -26.19 -0.26 3.76
C GLY A 311 -24.87 0.12 4.43
N GLU A 312 -23.77 0.13 3.70
CA GLU A 312 -22.41 0.34 4.21
C GLU A 312 -22.15 1.82 4.53
N ASN A 313 -22.43 2.73 3.58
CA ASN A 313 -22.12 4.15 3.76
C ASN A 313 -23.03 4.85 4.80
N HIS A 314 -24.21 4.29 5.06
CA HIS A 314 -25.28 4.92 5.85
C HIS A 314 -25.83 4.04 6.97
N SER A 315 -25.18 2.91 7.29
CA SER A 315 -25.55 1.98 8.37
C SER A 315 -25.91 2.70 9.67
N ARG A 316 -25.01 3.54 10.17
CA ARG A 316 -25.21 4.32 11.41
C ARG A 316 -26.42 5.24 11.32
N GLY A 317 -26.52 6.03 10.25
CA GLY A 317 -27.61 6.98 10.05
C GLY A 317 -28.97 6.29 9.98
N LEU A 318 -29.04 5.09 9.39
CA LEU A 318 -30.25 4.28 9.34
C LEU A 318 -30.56 3.59 10.69
N LEU A 319 -29.54 3.13 11.42
CA LEU A 319 -29.68 2.58 12.77
C LEU A 319 -30.10 3.63 13.81
N GLU A 320 -29.76 4.90 13.62
CA GLU A 320 -30.23 5.96 14.52
C GLU A 320 -31.73 6.25 14.37
N GLN A 321 -32.33 5.90 13.22
CA GLN A 321 -33.75 6.08 12.94
C GLN A 321 -34.58 4.87 13.41
N VAL A 322 -34.70 4.72 14.73
CA VAL A 322 -35.33 3.55 15.38
C VAL A 322 -36.74 3.26 14.87
N ASP A 323 -37.54 4.27 14.50
CA ASP A 323 -38.89 4.07 13.94
C ASP A 323 -38.89 3.30 12.60
N HIS A 324 -37.75 3.27 11.91
CA HIS A 324 -37.57 2.64 10.60
C HIS A 324 -36.73 1.35 10.64
N TRP A 325 -36.48 0.79 11.83
CA TRP A 325 -35.63 -0.40 12.02
C TRP A 325 -36.03 -1.60 11.15
N GLN A 326 -37.34 -1.78 10.88
CA GLN A 326 -37.85 -2.88 10.04
C GLN A 326 -37.38 -2.75 8.58
N GLY A 327 -37.35 -1.52 8.05
CA GLY A 327 -36.87 -1.26 6.70
C GLY A 327 -35.38 -1.54 6.57
N PHE A 328 -34.60 -1.14 7.57
CA PHE A 328 -33.16 -1.43 7.59
C PHE A 328 -32.89 -2.93 7.77
N LEU A 329 -33.63 -3.64 8.64
CA LEU A 329 -33.51 -5.09 8.76
C LEU A 329 -33.87 -5.82 7.46
N ALA A 330 -34.88 -5.36 6.72
CA ALA A 330 -35.19 -5.90 5.40
C ALA A 330 -34.03 -5.70 4.41
N LEU A 331 -33.35 -4.54 4.45
CA LEU A 331 -32.16 -4.28 3.64
C LEU A 331 -31.01 -5.21 4.04
N VAL A 332 -30.76 -5.41 5.34
CA VAL A 332 -29.77 -6.38 5.83
C VAL A 332 -30.07 -7.80 5.33
N ASN A 333 -31.33 -8.21 5.32
CA ASN A 333 -31.74 -9.52 4.79
C ASN A 333 -31.57 -9.63 3.26
N MET A 334 -31.75 -8.53 2.53
CA MET A 334 -31.45 -8.49 1.09
C MET A 334 -29.95 -8.64 0.84
N ILE A 335 -29.10 -8.00 1.64
CA ILE A 335 -27.63 -8.16 1.56
C ILE A 335 -27.22 -9.59 1.96
N MET A 336 -27.85 -10.18 2.99
CA MET A 336 -27.67 -11.60 3.35
C MET A 336 -28.00 -12.54 2.19
N PHE A 337 -29.07 -12.24 1.44
CA PHE A 337 -29.40 -13.02 0.24
C PHE A 337 -28.28 -12.94 -0.80
N CYS A 338 -27.68 -11.76 -1.01
CA CYS A 338 -26.51 -11.60 -1.90
C CYS A 338 -25.28 -12.37 -1.40
N THR A 339 -24.99 -12.34 -0.09
CA THR A 339 -23.90 -13.13 0.50
C THR A 339 -24.09 -14.63 0.27
N GLY A 340 -25.35 -15.09 0.39
CA GLY A 340 -25.74 -16.50 0.25
C GLY A 340 -26.21 -16.90 -1.14
N ILE A 341 -25.83 -16.18 -2.21
CA ILE A 341 -26.18 -16.57 -3.58
C ILE A 341 -25.67 -18.00 -3.85
N PRO A 342 -26.51 -18.90 -4.40
CA PRO A 342 -26.12 -20.27 -4.71
C PRO A 342 -24.93 -20.35 -5.68
N GLY A 343 -24.11 -21.38 -5.53
CA GLY A 343 -22.92 -21.61 -6.34
C GLY A 343 -21.64 -21.13 -5.65
N HIS A 344 -20.51 -21.37 -6.31
CA HIS A 344 -19.18 -21.05 -5.81
C HIS A 344 -18.65 -19.74 -6.40
N TYR A 345 -18.15 -18.87 -5.52
CA TYR A 345 -17.30 -17.77 -5.96
C TYR A 345 -15.95 -18.33 -6.47
N PRO A 346 -15.38 -17.81 -7.57
CA PRO A 346 -15.91 -16.77 -8.48
C PRO A 346 -16.66 -17.34 -9.71
N VAL A 347 -16.79 -18.67 -9.82
CA VAL A 347 -17.17 -19.34 -11.07
C VAL A 347 -18.66 -19.24 -11.37
N ASP A 348 -19.50 -19.47 -10.37
CA ASP A 348 -20.96 -19.42 -10.53
C ASP A 348 -21.52 -18.03 -10.20
N GLU A 349 -20.81 -17.27 -9.36
CA GLU A 349 -21.24 -15.94 -8.92
C GLU A 349 -20.05 -15.09 -8.44
N THR A 350 -20.14 -13.77 -8.65
CA THR A 350 -19.13 -12.79 -8.21
C THR A 350 -19.68 -11.76 -7.23
N THR A 351 -20.90 -11.98 -6.73
CA THR A 351 -21.70 -10.98 -6.01
C THR A 351 -21.47 -11.03 -4.51
N SER A 352 -21.27 -12.21 -3.94
CA SER A 352 -21.16 -12.41 -2.49
C SER A 352 -19.97 -11.65 -1.87
N SER A 353 -18.86 -11.50 -2.60
CA SER A 353 -17.67 -10.77 -2.15
C SER A 353 -17.92 -9.30 -1.85
N LEU A 354 -18.85 -8.65 -2.57
CA LEU A 354 -19.21 -7.25 -2.34
C LEU A 354 -19.83 -6.99 -0.97
N THR A 355 -20.34 -8.03 -0.31
CA THR A 355 -21.11 -7.88 0.93
C THR A 355 -20.25 -7.91 2.20
N LEU A 356 -18.97 -8.32 2.10
CA LEU A 356 -18.14 -8.60 3.27
C LEU A 356 -17.82 -7.33 4.09
N THR A 357 -17.53 -6.21 3.41
CA THR A 357 -17.27 -4.90 4.04
C THR A 357 -18.48 -4.36 4.78
N PHE A 358 -19.69 -4.60 4.27
CA PHE A 358 -20.93 -4.25 4.95
C PHE A 358 -21.08 -4.99 6.30
N TRP A 359 -20.75 -6.28 6.36
CA TRP A 359 -20.88 -7.06 7.60
C TRP A 359 -19.94 -6.60 8.71
N TYR A 360 -18.72 -6.20 8.33
CA TYR A 360 -17.79 -5.51 9.22
C TYR A 360 -18.37 -4.19 9.71
N THR A 361 -18.80 -3.32 8.79
CA THR A 361 -19.32 -1.99 9.12
C THR A 361 -20.53 -2.06 10.03
N LEU A 362 -21.46 -2.98 9.77
CA LEU A 362 -22.65 -3.17 10.62
C LEU A 362 -22.27 -3.62 12.03
N GLN A 363 -21.26 -4.48 12.18
CA GLN A 363 -20.80 -4.94 13.50
C GLN A 363 -20.16 -3.79 14.27
N ASP A 364 -19.24 -3.05 13.66
CA ASP A 364 -18.55 -1.92 14.27
C ASP A 364 -19.54 -0.84 14.73
N GLU A 365 -20.52 -0.48 13.88
CA GLU A 365 -21.53 0.50 14.24
C GLU A 365 -22.41 0.03 15.41
N ILE A 366 -22.85 -1.24 15.42
CA ILE A 366 -23.62 -1.82 16.54
C ILE A 366 -22.79 -1.77 17.83
N MET A 367 -21.50 -2.09 17.76
CA MET A 367 -20.60 -2.09 18.92
C MET A 367 -20.25 -0.70 19.42
N SER A 368 -20.34 0.32 18.56
CA SER A 368 -20.05 1.71 18.92
C SER A 368 -21.18 2.41 19.70
N PHE A 369 -22.40 1.84 19.73
CA PHE A 369 -23.53 2.43 20.44
C PHE A 369 -23.43 2.31 21.96
N GLU A 370 -24.12 3.20 22.67
CA GLU A 370 -24.29 3.11 24.13
C GLU A 370 -25.00 1.81 24.54
N SER A 371 -24.68 1.30 25.75
CA SER A 371 -25.07 -0.03 26.24
C SER A 371 -26.57 -0.37 26.09
N ASP A 372 -27.46 0.58 26.35
CA ASP A 372 -28.91 0.34 26.24
C ASP A 372 -29.35 0.07 24.79
N LYS A 373 -28.89 0.90 23.84
CA LYS A 373 -29.20 0.71 22.41
C LYS A 373 -28.48 -0.51 21.85
N GLN A 374 -27.22 -0.70 22.21
CA GLN A 374 -26.42 -1.84 21.81
C GLN A 374 -27.12 -3.15 22.21
N THR A 375 -27.62 -3.25 23.44
CA THR A 375 -28.33 -4.45 23.91
C THR A 375 -29.55 -4.79 23.06
N VAL A 376 -30.35 -3.77 22.69
CA VAL A 376 -31.53 -3.96 21.82
C VAL A 376 -31.11 -4.42 20.43
N TYR A 377 -30.10 -3.80 19.83
CA TYR A 377 -29.63 -4.20 18.50
C TYR A 377 -28.98 -5.57 18.50
N LEU A 378 -28.23 -5.94 19.54
CA LEU A 378 -27.69 -7.28 19.69
C LEU A 378 -28.81 -8.33 19.76
N GLN A 379 -29.94 -8.06 20.42
CA GLN A 379 -31.07 -8.99 20.42
C GLN A 379 -31.65 -9.23 19.01
N VAL A 380 -31.64 -8.20 18.16
CA VAL A 380 -32.16 -8.27 16.79
C VAL A 380 -31.14 -8.92 15.83
N TYR A 381 -29.87 -8.53 15.91
CA TYR A 381 -28.86 -8.87 14.91
C TYR A 381 -27.99 -10.08 15.27
N ARG A 382 -27.91 -10.52 16.54
CA ARG A 382 -27.19 -11.77 16.88
C ARG A 382 -27.69 -12.97 16.07
N PRO A 383 -29.01 -13.23 15.94
CA PRO A 383 -29.50 -14.32 15.09
C PRO A 383 -29.10 -14.17 13.61
N VAL A 384 -29.07 -12.93 13.10
CA VAL A 384 -28.65 -12.62 11.72
C VAL A 384 -27.18 -12.97 11.53
N TYR A 385 -26.32 -12.68 12.50
CA TYR A 385 -24.90 -13.01 12.42
C TYR A 385 -24.62 -14.50 12.61
N PHE A 386 -25.42 -15.23 13.40
CA PHE A 386 -25.34 -16.70 13.40
C PHE A 386 -25.72 -17.28 12.04
N GLN A 387 -26.75 -16.74 11.39
CA GLN A 387 -27.09 -17.11 10.01
C GLN A 387 -25.95 -16.75 9.04
N LEU A 388 -25.30 -15.59 9.22
CA LEU A 388 -24.16 -15.17 8.42
C LEU A 388 -23.02 -16.19 8.50
N VAL A 389 -22.67 -16.64 9.71
CA VAL A 389 -21.63 -17.67 9.88
C VAL A 389 -21.96 -18.90 9.05
N ASP A 390 -23.20 -19.37 9.09
CA ASP A 390 -23.61 -20.57 8.35
C ASP A 390 -23.50 -20.37 6.84
N VAL A 391 -23.85 -19.19 6.35
CA VAL A 391 -23.68 -18.80 4.95
C VAL A 391 -22.20 -18.72 4.58
N LEU A 392 -21.38 -18.02 5.34
CA LEU A 392 -19.95 -17.82 5.05
C LEU A 392 -19.18 -19.14 5.05
N LEU A 393 -19.47 -20.06 5.99
CA LEU A 393 -18.85 -21.39 6.00
C LEU A 393 -19.25 -22.21 4.78
N HIS A 394 -20.50 -22.09 4.33
CA HIS A 394 -20.93 -22.73 3.09
C HIS A 394 -20.24 -22.13 1.87
N LYS A 395 -20.10 -20.81 1.80
CA LYS A 395 -19.41 -20.11 0.70
C LYS A 395 -17.90 -20.33 0.68
N ALA A 396 -17.28 -20.56 1.84
CA ALA A 396 -15.87 -20.91 1.98
C ALA A 396 -15.57 -22.39 1.70
N GLN A 397 -16.60 -23.23 1.60
CA GLN A 397 -16.46 -24.66 1.34
C GLN A 397 -15.94 -24.89 -0.09
N PHE A 398 -14.93 -25.75 -0.23
CA PHE A 398 -14.46 -26.16 -1.56
C PHE A 398 -15.56 -26.88 -2.36
N PRO A 399 -15.56 -26.73 -3.69
CA PRO A 399 -16.37 -27.56 -4.58
C PRO A 399 -15.89 -29.01 -4.59
N SER A 400 -16.57 -29.86 -5.36
CA SER A 400 -16.12 -31.25 -5.58
C SER A 400 -14.75 -31.31 -6.24
N ASP A 401 -13.98 -32.38 -6.01
CA ASP A 401 -12.63 -32.52 -6.58
C ASP A 401 -12.61 -32.43 -8.12
N GLN A 402 -13.67 -32.93 -8.78
CA GLN A 402 -13.83 -32.89 -10.24
C GLN A 402 -14.06 -31.46 -10.75
N GLU A 403 -14.90 -30.72 -10.04
CA GLU A 403 -15.22 -29.33 -10.35
C GLU A 403 -14.02 -28.42 -10.07
N TYR A 404 -13.38 -28.56 -8.91
CA TYR A 404 -12.17 -27.80 -8.57
C TYR A 404 -11.02 -28.07 -9.55
N ALA A 405 -10.90 -29.28 -10.07
CA ALA A 405 -9.92 -29.60 -11.11
C ALA A 405 -10.18 -28.86 -12.42
N SER A 406 -11.46 -28.55 -12.73
CA SER A 406 -11.86 -27.82 -13.93
C SER A 406 -11.58 -26.32 -13.85
N TRP A 407 -11.45 -25.76 -12.64
CA TRP A 407 -11.15 -24.35 -12.42
C TRP A 407 -9.74 -23.97 -12.91
N SER A 408 -9.66 -22.81 -13.54
CA SER A 408 -8.43 -22.14 -13.95
C SER A 408 -7.57 -21.72 -12.75
N SER A 409 -6.32 -21.33 -13.03
CA SER A 409 -5.41 -20.83 -11.99
C SER A 409 -5.92 -19.53 -11.35
N ASP A 410 -6.54 -18.66 -12.14
CA ASP A 410 -7.01 -17.35 -11.67
C ASP A 410 -8.26 -17.51 -10.80
N GLU A 411 -9.18 -18.40 -11.16
CA GLU A 411 -10.38 -18.70 -10.34
C GLU A 411 -10.00 -19.30 -8.99
N LYS A 412 -9.01 -20.19 -8.95
CA LYS A 412 -8.48 -20.76 -7.68
C LYS A 412 -7.84 -19.70 -6.79
N GLU A 413 -7.08 -18.78 -7.39
CA GLU A 413 -6.47 -17.68 -6.63
C GLU A 413 -7.52 -16.70 -6.12
N GLN A 414 -8.52 -16.35 -6.93
CA GLN A 414 -9.65 -15.53 -6.50
C GLN A 414 -10.41 -16.19 -5.35
N PHE A 415 -10.68 -17.49 -5.40
CA PHE A 415 -11.32 -18.20 -4.29
C PHE A 415 -10.43 -18.24 -3.04
N ARG A 416 -9.11 -18.38 -3.18
CA ARG A 416 -8.18 -18.30 -2.06
C ARG A 416 -8.23 -16.92 -1.39
N ILE A 417 -8.23 -15.84 -2.16
CA ILE A 417 -8.37 -14.46 -1.64
C ILE A 417 -9.73 -14.28 -0.96
N TYR A 418 -10.81 -14.71 -1.60
CA TYR A 418 -12.15 -14.63 -1.05
C TYR A 418 -12.30 -15.38 0.28
N ARG A 419 -11.65 -16.54 0.43
CA ARG A 419 -11.59 -17.24 1.72
C ARG A 419 -10.89 -16.37 2.77
N VAL A 420 -9.75 -15.75 2.45
CA VAL A 420 -9.07 -14.81 3.37
C VAL A 420 -10.02 -13.68 3.79
N ASP A 421 -10.76 -13.08 2.85
CA ASP A 421 -11.74 -12.03 3.17
C ASP A 421 -12.87 -12.55 4.09
N ILE A 422 -13.32 -13.80 3.88
CA ILE A 422 -14.26 -14.48 4.79
C ILE A 422 -13.63 -14.70 6.17
N SER A 423 -12.35 -15.09 6.24
CA SER A 423 -11.64 -15.31 7.51
C SER A 423 -11.61 -14.03 8.34
N ASP A 424 -11.27 -12.92 7.72
CA ASP A 424 -11.26 -11.61 8.38
C ASP A 424 -12.68 -11.25 8.85
N THR A 425 -13.70 -11.48 8.01
CA THR A 425 -15.10 -11.28 8.38
C THR A 425 -15.50 -12.14 9.59
N LEU A 426 -15.14 -13.43 9.62
CA LEU A 426 -15.44 -14.35 10.73
C LEU A 426 -14.77 -13.92 12.04
N MET A 427 -13.57 -13.35 11.97
CA MET A 427 -12.87 -12.77 13.12
C MET A 427 -13.70 -11.64 13.76
N TYR A 428 -14.21 -10.70 12.97
CA TYR A 428 -15.09 -9.63 13.48
C TYR A 428 -16.44 -10.15 13.97
N VAL A 429 -16.99 -11.18 13.32
CA VAL A 429 -18.21 -11.85 13.79
C VAL A 429 -17.98 -12.48 15.17
N TYR A 430 -16.79 -13.04 15.42
CA TYR A 430 -16.43 -13.61 16.72
C TYR A 430 -16.40 -12.54 17.83
N GLU A 431 -15.90 -11.33 17.57
CA GLU A 431 -15.95 -10.24 18.56
C GLU A 431 -17.39 -9.92 19.01
N MET A 432 -18.37 -10.10 18.13
CA MET A 432 -19.78 -9.93 18.48
C MET A 432 -20.42 -11.15 19.14
N LEU A 433 -20.22 -12.35 18.58
CA LEU A 433 -20.90 -13.56 19.04
C LEU A 433 -20.24 -14.20 20.26
N GLY A 434 -18.92 -14.07 20.39
CA GLY A 434 -18.11 -14.58 21.49
C GLY A 434 -18.09 -16.12 21.56
N ALA A 435 -18.00 -16.65 22.78
CA ALA A 435 -17.85 -18.08 23.05
C ALA A 435 -19.00 -18.96 22.52
N GLU A 436 -20.19 -18.40 22.30
CA GLU A 436 -21.31 -19.12 21.69
C GLU A 436 -20.99 -19.58 20.25
N LEU A 437 -20.21 -18.78 19.50
CA LEU A 437 -19.75 -19.16 18.17
C LEU A 437 -18.82 -20.38 18.22
N LEU A 438 -17.86 -20.38 19.15
CA LEU A 438 -16.95 -21.52 19.35
C LEU A 438 -17.72 -22.79 19.68
N SER A 439 -18.69 -22.68 20.60
CA SER A 439 -19.56 -23.80 20.99
C SER A 439 -20.37 -24.32 19.79
N ASN A 440 -20.93 -23.42 18.98
CA ASN A 440 -21.68 -23.78 17.77
C ASN A 440 -20.80 -24.52 16.74
N LEU A 441 -19.60 -24.02 16.47
CA LEU A 441 -18.66 -24.67 15.55
C LEU A 441 -18.21 -26.04 16.09
N TYR A 442 -17.96 -26.14 17.40
CA TYR A 442 -17.54 -27.38 18.06
C TYR A 442 -18.63 -28.45 17.96
N ASP A 443 -19.87 -28.08 18.25
CA ASP A 443 -21.02 -28.96 18.13
C ASP A 443 -21.21 -29.45 16.70
N LYS A 444 -21.08 -28.56 15.71
CA LYS A 444 -21.19 -28.93 14.28
C LYS A 444 -20.10 -29.91 13.87
N LEU A 445 -18.84 -29.65 14.23
CA LEU A 445 -17.71 -30.52 13.91
C LEU A 445 -17.80 -31.87 14.65
N GLY A 446 -18.15 -31.84 15.93
CA GLY A 446 -18.33 -33.05 16.75
C GLY A 446 -19.46 -33.93 16.24
N ARG A 447 -20.60 -33.35 15.84
CA ARG A 447 -21.71 -34.08 15.19
C ARG A 447 -21.27 -34.68 13.86
N LEU A 448 -20.54 -33.95 13.03
CA LEU A 448 -20.04 -34.45 11.76
C LEU A 448 -19.11 -35.66 11.95
N LEU A 449 -18.20 -35.60 12.93
CA LEU A 449 -17.24 -36.68 13.18
C LEU A 449 -17.85 -37.92 13.85
N THR A 450 -18.97 -37.77 14.56
CA THR A 450 -19.63 -38.88 15.28
C THR A 450 -20.79 -39.50 14.50
N ASN A 451 -21.36 -38.78 13.53
CA ASN A 451 -22.45 -39.28 12.71
C ASN A 451 -21.94 -40.29 11.68
N THR A 452 -22.35 -41.56 11.82
CA THR A 452 -21.97 -42.67 10.94
C THR A 452 -22.96 -42.92 9.82
N GLU A 453 -24.11 -42.22 9.80
CA GLU A 453 -25.20 -42.47 8.85
C GLU A 453 -25.03 -41.73 7.52
N GLN A 454 -24.20 -40.69 7.46
CA GLN A 454 -23.95 -39.91 6.24
C GLN A 454 -22.48 -39.97 5.82
N PRO A 455 -22.18 -40.11 4.51
CA PRO A 455 -20.81 -40.00 4.02
C PRO A 455 -20.30 -38.58 4.28
N THR A 456 -19.27 -38.45 5.12
CA THR A 456 -18.65 -37.16 5.44
C THR A 456 -17.81 -36.68 4.26
N SER A 457 -18.15 -35.51 3.72
CA SER A 457 -17.30 -34.85 2.72
C SER A 457 -16.15 -34.14 3.43
N TRP A 458 -14.94 -34.31 2.90
CA TRP A 458 -13.76 -33.64 3.45
C TRP A 458 -13.91 -32.13 3.34
N GLN A 459 -14.61 -31.64 2.31
CA GLN A 459 -14.88 -30.23 2.07
C GLN A 459 -15.68 -29.60 3.21
N HIS A 460 -16.76 -30.26 3.66
CA HIS A 460 -17.58 -29.72 4.73
C HIS A 460 -16.85 -29.74 6.08
N MET A 461 -16.08 -30.80 6.34
CA MET A 461 -15.21 -30.88 7.51
C MET A 461 -14.14 -29.80 7.51
N GLU A 462 -13.52 -29.57 6.36
CA GLU A 462 -12.51 -28.54 6.14
C GLU A 462 -13.09 -27.15 6.34
N ALA A 463 -14.28 -26.85 5.84
CA ALA A 463 -14.93 -25.55 6.01
C ALA A 463 -15.22 -25.22 7.49
N LEU A 464 -15.70 -26.21 8.27
CA LEU A 464 -15.91 -26.02 9.72
C LEU A 464 -14.58 -25.79 10.46
N LEU A 465 -13.54 -26.54 10.10
CA LEU A 465 -12.21 -26.38 10.70
C LEU A 465 -11.58 -25.05 10.29
N TYR A 466 -11.81 -24.61 9.05
CA TYR A 466 -11.40 -23.31 8.55
C TYR A 466 -12.05 -22.17 9.34
N GLY A 467 -13.35 -22.28 9.64
CA GLY A 467 -14.03 -21.33 10.51
C GLY A 467 -13.38 -21.21 11.89
N PHE A 468 -12.96 -22.34 12.47
CA PHE A 468 -12.17 -22.34 13.71
C PHE A 468 -10.79 -21.71 13.54
N GLN A 469 -10.08 -22.07 12.47
CA GLN A 469 -8.77 -21.51 12.15
C GLN A 469 -8.83 -19.98 12.08
N SER A 470 -9.85 -19.43 11.42
CA SER A 470 -10.04 -18.00 11.23
C SER A 470 -10.20 -17.19 12.51
N ILE A 471 -10.71 -17.82 13.59
CA ILE A 471 -10.98 -17.14 14.87
C ILE A 471 -9.98 -17.52 15.96
N ALA A 472 -9.14 -18.55 15.75
CA ALA A 472 -8.30 -19.17 16.78
C ALA A 472 -7.30 -18.21 17.44
N GLU A 473 -6.70 -17.28 16.69
CA GLU A 473 -5.74 -16.31 17.23
C GLU A 473 -6.42 -15.16 18.04
N THR A 474 -7.74 -15.01 17.92
CA THR A 474 -8.52 -13.93 18.60
C THR A 474 -9.21 -14.42 19.88
N ILE A 475 -9.11 -15.71 20.20
CA ILE A 475 -9.80 -16.30 21.34
C ILE A 475 -9.19 -15.81 22.65
N ASP A 476 -9.99 -15.14 23.48
CA ASP A 476 -9.61 -14.78 24.85
C ASP A 476 -9.40 -16.05 25.69
N VAL A 477 -8.26 -16.12 26.37
CA VAL A 477 -7.80 -17.21 27.25
C VAL A 477 -8.86 -17.58 28.31
N ASN A 478 -9.72 -16.63 28.68
CA ASN A 478 -10.80 -16.81 29.65
C ASN A 478 -11.95 -17.73 29.18
N TYR A 479 -12.17 -17.91 27.87
CA TYR A 479 -13.31 -18.68 27.32
C TYR A 479 -12.91 -20.06 26.78
N SER A 480 -11.92 -20.67 27.42
CA SER A 480 -11.15 -21.80 26.89
C SER A 480 -11.82 -23.18 27.00
N ASP A 481 -13.03 -23.32 27.56
CA ASP A 481 -13.65 -24.63 27.82
C ASP A 481 -13.85 -25.49 26.55
N VAL A 482 -14.01 -24.85 25.38
CA VAL A 482 -14.27 -25.53 24.10
C VAL A 482 -12.97 -26.01 23.43
N ILE A 483 -11.84 -25.33 23.67
CA ILE A 483 -10.58 -25.55 22.95
C ILE A 483 -9.94 -26.92 23.25
N PRO A 484 -9.88 -27.40 24.50
CA PRO A 484 -9.44 -28.76 24.79
C PRO A 484 -10.28 -29.81 24.05
N GLY A 485 -11.59 -29.59 23.98
CA GLY A 485 -12.52 -30.43 23.24
C GLY A 485 -12.17 -30.47 21.76
N LEU A 486 -11.96 -29.30 21.13
CA LEU A 486 -11.56 -29.18 19.73
C LEU A 486 -10.24 -29.89 19.45
N ILE A 487 -9.21 -29.65 20.26
CA ILE A 487 -7.91 -30.32 20.11
C ILE A 487 -8.06 -31.84 20.23
N GLY A 488 -8.95 -32.33 21.10
CA GLY A 488 -9.28 -33.75 21.20
C GLY A 488 -9.98 -34.33 19.96
N LEU A 489 -10.63 -33.49 19.14
CA LEU A 489 -11.26 -33.89 17.88
C LEU A 489 -10.27 -33.94 16.71
N ILE A 490 -9.24 -33.08 16.70
CA ILE A 490 -8.27 -32.97 15.58
C ILE A 490 -7.64 -34.33 15.21
N PRO A 491 -7.11 -35.14 16.15
CA PRO A 491 -6.55 -36.46 15.81
C PRO A 491 -7.57 -37.48 15.27
N ARG A 492 -8.87 -37.22 15.40
CA ARG A 492 -9.93 -38.10 14.90
C ARG A 492 -10.33 -37.77 13.46
N ILE A 493 -9.82 -36.66 12.92
CA ILE A 493 -10.07 -36.25 11.53
C ILE A 493 -9.37 -37.23 10.59
N ASN A 494 -10.12 -37.76 9.61
CA ASN A 494 -9.55 -38.60 8.57
C ASN A 494 -8.89 -37.72 7.49
N ILE A 495 -7.58 -37.53 7.61
CA ILE A 495 -6.80 -36.71 6.68
C ILE A 495 -6.60 -37.48 5.35
N ASN A 496 -7.54 -37.32 4.42
CA ASN A 496 -7.54 -37.96 3.11
C ASN A 496 -7.23 -36.99 1.94
N ASN A 497 -7.09 -35.71 2.23
CA ASN A 497 -6.94 -34.64 1.25
C ASN A 497 -5.90 -33.60 1.75
N VAL A 498 -5.14 -33.01 0.82
CA VAL A 498 -4.04 -32.06 1.12
C VAL A 498 -4.58 -30.76 1.72
N GLN A 499 -5.68 -30.21 1.18
CA GLN A 499 -6.31 -28.99 1.69
C GLN A 499 -6.79 -29.17 3.13
N LEU A 500 -7.44 -30.30 3.42
CA LEU A 500 -7.83 -30.62 4.80
C LEU A 500 -6.61 -30.75 5.73
N ALA A 501 -5.54 -31.39 5.26
CA ALA A 501 -4.30 -31.51 6.02
C ALA A 501 -3.66 -30.13 6.32
N ASP A 502 -3.63 -29.24 5.33
CA ASP A 502 -3.15 -27.86 5.50
C ASP A 502 -3.98 -27.10 6.53
N THR A 503 -5.32 -27.16 6.45
CA THR A 503 -6.23 -26.52 7.40
C THR A 503 -6.06 -27.06 8.82
N VAL A 504 -5.81 -28.38 8.98
CA VAL A 504 -5.43 -28.96 10.28
C VAL A 504 -4.13 -28.37 10.79
N MET A 505 -3.08 -28.32 9.98
CA MET A 505 -1.79 -27.76 10.38
C MET A 505 -1.94 -26.28 10.79
N PHE A 506 -2.59 -25.47 9.96
CA PHE A 506 -2.80 -24.05 10.27
C PHE A 506 -3.66 -23.83 11.52
N THR A 507 -4.67 -24.66 11.75
CA THR A 507 -5.46 -24.60 13.00
C THR A 507 -4.59 -24.89 14.22
N ILE A 508 -3.75 -25.93 14.18
CA ILE A 508 -2.79 -26.22 15.27
C ILE A 508 -1.84 -25.04 15.46
N GLY A 509 -1.33 -24.47 14.37
CA GLY A 509 -0.42 -23.33 14.41
C GLY A 509 -1.06 -22.07 15.00
N ALA A 510 -2.34 -21.82 14.71
CA ALA A 510 -3.10 -20.70 15.28
C ALA A 510 -3.34 -20.87 16.79
N LEU A 511 -3.43 -22.12 17.27
CA LEU A 511 -3.57 -22.44 18.70
C LEU A 511 -2.22 -22.48 19.46
N ALA A 512 -1.10 -22.10 18.85
CA ALA A 512 0.23 -22.23 19.47
C ALA A 512 0.39 -21.42 20.77
N GLU A 513 -0.17 -20.20 20.85
CA GLU A 513 -0.15 -19.39 22.07
C GLU A 513 -0.95 -20.07 23.18
N TRP A 514 -2.15 -20.57 22.86
CA TRP A 514 -2.98 -21.32 23.80
C TRP A 514 -2.31 -22.62 24.30
N LEU A 515 -1.55 -23.30 23.44
CA LEU A 515 -0.79 -24.50 23.80
C LEU A 515 0.36 -24.22 24.77
N ALA A 516 0.92 -23.00 24.76
CA ALA A 516 1.93 -22.60 25.74
C ALA A 516 1.36 -22.55 27.15
N ASP A 517 0.11 -22.12 27.31
CA ASP A 517 -0.60 -22.12 28.60
C ASP A 517 -1.11 -23.52 29.00
N HIS A 518 -1.21 -24.46 28.05
CA HIS A 518 -1.74 -25.82 28.26
C HIS A 518 -0.82 -26.93 27.73
N PRO A 519 0.41 -27.09 28.26
CA PRO A 519 1.44 -27.96 27.68
C PRO A 519 1.05 -29.45 27.57
N VAL A 520 0.11 -29.91 28.40
CA VAL A 520 -0.39 -31.30 28.38
C VAL A 520 -0.95 -31.68 27.00
N MET A 521 -1.53 -30.71 26.29
CA MET A 521 -2.16 -30.91 24.98
C MET A 521 -1.13 -31.05 23.84
N LEU A 522 0.14 -30.66 24.05
CA LEU A 522 1.21 -30.82 23.05
C LEU A 522 1.36 -32.27 22.58
N SER A 523 1.20 -33.22 23.52
CA SER A 523 1.27 -34.66 23.25
C SER A 523 0.23 -35.14 22.22
N SER A 524 -0.88 -34.40 22.05
CA SER A 524 -1.97 -34.75 21.13
C SER A 524 -1.76 -34.21 19.72
N VAL A 525 -1.05 -33.09 19.57
CA VAL A 525 -0.91 -32.36 18.28
C VAL A 525 0.48 -32.49 17.67
N LEU A 526 1.55 -32.53 18.48
CA LEU A 526 2.92 -32.56 17.98
C LEU A 526 3.22 -33.78 17.09
N PRO A 527 2.73 -35.01 17.39
CA PRO A 527 2.94 -36.14 16.50
C PRO A 527 2.38 -35.91 15.08
N LEU A 528 1.23 -35.24 14.96
CA LEU A 528 0.61 -34.93 13.66
C LEU A 528 1.49 -33.96 12.86
N VAL A 529 2.01 -32.92 13.52
CA VAL A 529 2.90 -31.92 12.88
C VAL A 529 4.20 -32.56 12.41
N LEU A 530 4.82 -33.41 13.24
CA LEU A 530 6.07 -34.10 12.88
C LEU A 530 5.87 -35.12 11.75
N GLN A 531 4.71 -35.80 11.71
CA GLN A 531 4.37 -36.68 10.60
C GLN A 531 4.16 -35.89 9.29
N ALA A 532 3.47 -34.75 9.35
CA ALA A 532 3.23 -33.89 8.19
C ALA A 532 4.51 -33.28 7.62
N LEU A 533 5.54 -33.06 8.46
CA LEU A 533 6.85 -32.54 8.05
C LEU A 533 7.55 -33.43 7.01
N GLY A 534 7.25 -34.72 6.99
CA GLY A 534 7.76 -35.67 5.99
C GLY A 534 7.05 -35.61 4.63
N ASN A 535 5.98 -34.82 4.48
CA ASN A 535 5.22 -34.70 3.24
C ASN A 535 5.58 -33.40 2.49
N PRO A 536 6.15 -33.47 1.27
CA PRO A 536 6.52 -32.29 0.51
C PRO A 536 5.33 -31.40 0.14
N ASP A 537 4.12 -31.96 -0.02
CA ASP A 537 2.91 -31.19 -0.36
C ASP A 537 2.44 -30.32 0.81
N LEU A 538 2.79 -30.69 2.05
CA LEU A 538 2.45 -29.96 3.29
C LEU A 538 3.61 -29.13 3.83
N SER A 539 4.64 -28.89 3.01
CA SER A 539 5.89 -28.24 3.40
C SER A 539 5.69 -26.86 4.03
N VAL A 540 4.80 -26.02 3.47
CA VAL A 540 4.56 -24.67 3.98
C VAL A 540 3.82 -24.69 5.33
N SER A 541 2.73 -25.45 5.40
CA SER A 541 1.83 -25.49 6.56
C SER A 541 2.49 -26.18 7.76
N SER A 542 3.13 -27.33 7.56
CA SER A 542 3.80 -28.10 8.62
C SER A 542 4.98 -27.34 9.24
N VAL A 543 5.87 -26.77 8.41
CA VAL A 543 7.05 -26.04 8.90
C VAL A 543 6.64 -24.75 9.61
N SER A 544 5.67 -24.01 9.07
CA SER A 544 5.14 -22.80 9.71
C SER A 544 4.54 -23.11 11.07
N THR A 545 3.76 -24.18 11.16
CA THR A 545 3.14 -24.67 12.40
C THR A 545 4.18 -25.08 13.43
N LEU A 546 5.17 -25.88 13.02
CA LEU A 546 6.28 -26.29 13.89
C LEU A 546 7.05 -25.07 14.41
N LYS A 547 7.30 -24.07 13.56
CA LYS A 547 7.94 -22.82 13.98
C LYS A 547 7.11 -22.06 15.02
N LYS A 548 5.79 -21.95 14.85
CA LYS A 548 4.90 -21.30 15.83
C LYS A 548 4.94 -22.05 17.17
N ILE A 549 4.76 -23.37 17.16
CA ILE A 549 4.84 -24.21 18.38
C ILE A 549 6.21 -24.05 19.06
N CYS A 550 7.31 -24.12 18.32
CA CYS A 550 8.65 -23.94 18.87
C CYS A 550 8.85 -22.55 19.47
N ARG A 551 8.24 -21.50 18.91
CA ARG A 551 8.34 -20.12 19.41
C ARG A 551 7.58 -19.95 20.73
N GLU A 552 6.32 -20.37 20.76
CA GLU A 552 5.43 -20.15 21.91
C GLU A 552 5.71 -21.14 23.06
N CYS A 553 5.88 -22.43 22.76
CA CYS A 553 5.98 -23.48 23.77
C CYS A 553 7.43 -23.85 24.14
N LYS A 554 8.42 -23.00 23.82
CA LYS A 554 9.86 -23.33 23.93
C LYS A 554 10.27 -23.95 25.27
N TYR A 555 9.68 -23.52 26.40
CA TYR A 555 10.04 -23.99 27.74
C TYR A 555 9.47 -25.38 28.08
N ASP A 556 8.39 -25.80 27.41
CA ASP A 556 7.72 -27.09 27.62
C ASP A 556 8.09 -28.16 26.57
N LEU A 557 8.80 -27.75 25.52
CA LEU A 557 9.31 -28.63 24.47
C LEU A 557 10.59 -29.44 24.79
N PRO A 558 11.40 -29.21 25.85
CA PRO A 558 12.60 -30.01 26.12
C PRO A 558 12.38 -31.54 26.12
N PRO A 559 11.26 -32.10 26.64
CA PRO A 559 10.99 -33.54 26.56
C PRO A 559 10.87 -34.09 25.13
N TYR A 560 10.50 -33.24 24.17
CA TYR A 560 10.30 -33.60 22.77
C TYR A 560 11.48 -33.23 21.87
N ALA A 561 12.47 -32.50 22.39
CA ALA A 561 13.52 -31.87 21.60
C ALA A 561 14.33 -32.88 20.76
N THR A 562 14.70 -34.04 21.33
CA THR A 562 15.42 -35.08 20.61
C THR A 562 14.64 -35.59 19.39
N ASN A 563 13.32 -35.78 19.53
CA ASN A 563 12.48 -36.25 18.43
C ASN A 563 12.32 -35.17 17.35
N ILE A 564 12.07 -33.91 17.75
CA ILE A 564 11.93 -32.79 16.81
C ILE A 564 13.21 -32.59 16.00
N VAL A 565 14.38 -32.61 16.65
CA VAL A 565 15.68 -32.48 15.99
C VAL A 565 15.92 -33.63 15.02
N ALA A 566 15.64 -34.88 15.43
CA ALA A 566 15.85 -36.06 14.58
C ALA A 566 15.00 -36.01 13.30
N VAL A 567 13.69 -35.74 13.43
CA VAL A 567 12.79 -35.64 12.27
C VAL A 567 13.21 -34.47 11.37
N SER A 568 13.55 -33.31 11.95
CA SER A 568 13.98 -32.14 11.17
C SER A 568 15.26 -32.42 10.37
N GLN A 569 16.24 -33.10 10.97
CA GLN A 569 17.47 -33.50 10.28
C GLN A 569 17.19 -34.47 9.13
N GLU A 570 16.34 -35.47 9.35
CA GLU A 570 15.98 -36.44 8.32
C GLU A 570 15.34 -35.77 7.11
N VAL A 571 14.39 -34.86 7.34
CA VAL A 571 13.66 -34.12 6.31
C VAL A 571 14.60 -33.17 5.54
N LEU A 572 15.54 -32.53 6.23
CA LEU A 572 16.57 -31.68 5.61
C LEU A 572 17.54 -32.48 4.73
N ILE A 573 18.00 -33.65 5.21
CA ILE A 573 18.89 -34.54 4.45
C ILE A 573 18.19 -35.07 3.19
N LYS A 574 16.90 -35.41 3.30
CA LYS A 574 16.08 -35.87 2.18
C LYS A 574 15.67 -34.76 1.20
N GLN A 575 15.99 -33.50 1.49
CA GLN A 575 15.63 -32.34 0.66
C GLN A 575 14.12 -32.25 0.36
N ILE A 576 13.28 -32.56 1.35
CA ILE A 576 11.81 -32.53 1.20
C ILE A 576 11.30 -31.10 0.98
N HIS A 577 11.94 -30.13 1.63
CA HIS A 577 11.51 -28.74 1.65
C HIS A 577 12.32 -27.84 0.71
N LYS A 578 11.70 -26.77 0.21
CA LYS A 578 12.38 -25.72 -0.55
C LYS A 578 13.18 -24.82 0.41
N THR A 579 14.13 -24.05 -0.15
CA THR A 579 15.02 -23.15 0.58
C THR A 579 14.32 -22.32 1.65
N SER A 580 13.21 -21.64 1.33
CA SER A 580 12.50 -20.79 2.28
C SER A 580 11.97 -21.55 3.50
N GLN A 581 11.41 -22.75 3.29
CA GLN A 581 10.93 -23.60 4.37
C GLN A 581 12.09 -24.18 5.19
N CYS A 582 13.23 -24.51 4.56
CA CYS A 582 14.42 -24.88 5.32
C CYS A 582 14.87 -23.75 6.26
N MET A 583 14.81 -22.48 5.81
CA MET A 583 15.12 -21.33 6.68
C MET A 583 14.16 -21.23 7.87
N TRP A 584 12.87 -21.44 7.66
CA TRP A 584 11.88 -21.46 8.75
C TRP A 584 12.07 -22.63 9.71
N LEU A 585 12.47 -23.79 9.19
CA LEU A 585 12.79 -24.95 10.01
C LEU A 585 14.03 -24.68 10.90
N MET A 586 15.07 -24.03 10.36
CA MET A 586 16.22 -23.61 11.18
C MET A 586 15.82 -22.60 12.27
N GLN A 587 14.86 -21.71 11.99
CA GLN A 587 14.29 -20.81 13.00
C GLN A 587 13.52 -21.57 14.08
N ALA A 588 12.72 -22.59 13.70
CA ALA A 588 12.01 -23.44 14.65
C ALA A 588 12.99 -24.17 15.57
N LEU A 589 14.09 -24.69 15.01
CA LEU A 589 15.14 -25.34 15.79
C LEU A 589 15.89 -24.37 16.70
N GLY A 590 16.13 -23.13 16.27
CA GLY A 590 16.77 -22.14 17.15
C GLY A 590 15.93 -21.81 18.39
N PHE A 591 14.60 -21.66 18.24
CA PHE A 591 13.69 -21.50 19.38
C PHE A 591 13.64 -22.74 20.29
N LEU A 592 13.63 -23.94 19.71
CA LEU A 592 13.64 -25.18 20.49
C LEU A 592 14.93 -25.31 21.31
N LEU A 593 16.07 -25.05 20.69
CA LEU A 593 17.38 -25.23 21.31
C LEU A 593 17.64 -24.16 22.39
N SER A 594 17.09 -22.96 22.28
CA SER A 594 17.33 -21.90 23.27
C SER A 594 16.79 -22.20 24.67
N ALA A 595 15.87 -23.17 24.81
CA ALA A 595 15.33 -23.61 26.09
C ALA A 595 16.07 -24.81 26.71
N LEU A 596 17.08 -25.37 26.02
CA LEU A 596 17.82 -26.54 26.51
C LEU A 596 19.02 -26.15 27.39
N PRO A 597 19.55 -27.07 28.22
CA PRO A 597 20.83 -26.90 28.87
C PRO A 597 21.98 -26.72 27.86
N VAL A 598 22.96 -25.89 28.19
CA VAL A 598 24.09 -25.52 27.30
C VAL A 598 24.81 -26.74 26.70
N GLU A 599 24.99 -27.82 27.46
CA GLU A 599 25.62 -29.05 26.99
C GLU A 599 24.80 -29.75 25.87
N ASP A 600 23.48 -29.79 26.03
CA ASP A 600 22.56 -30.35 25.04
C ASP A 600 22.45 -29.44 23.81
N ILE A 601 22.50 -28.11 23.98
CA ILE A 601 22.59 -27.16 22.86
C ILE A 601 23.81 -27.48 22.02
N LEU A 602 25.00 -27.54 22.63
CA LEU A 602 26.25 -27.82 21.91
C LEU A 602 26.20 -29.17 21.17
N ARG A 603 25.69 -30.22 21.83
CA ARG A 603 25.56 -31.54 21.21
C ARG A 603 24.64 -31.52 19.98
N ASN A 604 23.45 -30.94 20.11
CA ASN A 604 22.47 -30.90 19.03
C ASN A 604 22.94 -29.98 17.90
N LEU A 605 23.56 -28.86 18.23
CA LEU A 605 24.05 -27.88 17.26
C LEU A 605 25.25 -28.42 16.48
N HIS A 606 26.15 -29.16 17.12
CA HIS A 606 27.21 -29.90 16.43
C HIS A 606 26.61 -30.93 15.45
N SER A 607 25.63 -31.73 15.90
CA SER A 607 24.96 -32.70 15.04
C SER A 607 24.25 -32.05 13.84
N LEU A 608 23.63 -30.90 14.02
CA LEU A 608 22.86 -30.21 12.99
C LEU A 608 23.74 -29.52 11.95
N ILE A 609 24.82 -28.86 12.39
CA ILE A 609 25.61 -27.95 11.54
C ILE A 609 26.79 -28.66 10.85
N THR A 610 27.39 -29.67 11.48
CA THR A 610 28.58 -30.38 10.95
C THR A 610 28.45 -30.83 9.48
N PRO A 611 27.36 -31.48 9.02
CA PRO A 611 27.25 -31.89 7.62
C PRO A 611 27.29 -30.69 6.66
N TYR A 612 26.73 -29.56 7.05
CA TYR A 612 26.73 -28.32 6.25
C TYR A 612 28.07 -27.62 6.27
N ILE A 613 28.82 -27.65 7.38
CA ILE A 613 30.20 -27.14 7.44
C ILE A 613 31.09 -27.94 6.48
N GLN A 614 31.01 -29.28 6.51
CA GLN A 614 31.79 -30.14 5.61
C GLN A 614 31.45 -29.89 4.14
N GLN A 615 30.15 -29.69 3.84
CA GLN A 615 29.73 -29.33 2.49
C GLN A 615 30.24 -27.94 2.07
N LEU A 616 30.19 -26.95 2.97
CA LEU A 616 30.70 -25.60 2.72
C LEU A 616 32.22 -25.60 2.52
N GLU A 617 32.97 -26.42 3.27
CA GLU A 617 34.40 -26.59 3.11
C GLU A 617 34.76 -27.12 1.72
N LYS A 618 34.05 -28.15 1.26
CA LYS A 618 34.20 -28.68 -0.11
C LYS A 618 33.90 -27.60 -1.16
N LEU A 619 32.79 -26.88 -1.02
CA LEU A 619 32.40 -25.80 -1.94
C LEU A 619 33.39 -24.64 -1.93
N ALA A 620 34.01 -24.36 -0.79
CA ALA A 620 35.04 -23.34 -0.64
C ALA A 620 36.35 -23.71 -1.33
N ASP A 621 36.63 -25.00 -1.58
CA ASP A 621 37.80 -25.47 -2.35
C ASP A 621 37.57 -25.46 -3.86
N GLU A 622 36.33 -25.59 -4.30
CA GLU A 622 35.96 -25.57 -5.70
C GLU A 622 36.11 -24.19 -6.37
N THR A 623 36.06 -24.15 -7.70
CA THR A 623 36.10 -22.91 -8.49
C THR A 623 34.75 -22.20 -8.48
N PRO A 624 34.71 -20.85 -8.47
CA PRO A 624 33.46 -20.11 -8.49
C PRO A 624 32.61 -20.42 -9.72
N ASN A 625 31.36 -20.86 -9.49
CA ASN A 625 30.37 -21.08 -10.54
C ASN A 625 28.94 -20.86 -10.00
N PRO A 626 27.92 -20.63 -10.86
CA PRO A 626 26.57 -20.31 -10.42
C PRO A 626 25.91 -21.37 -9.51
N SER A 627 26.18 -22.65 -9.73
CA SER A 627 25.62 -23.73 -8.89
C SER A 627 26.22 -23.72 -7.50
N ASN A 628 27.54 -23.53 -7.41
CA ASN A 628 28.26 -23.42 -6.14
C ASN A 628 27.83 -22.17 -5.37
N LYS A 629 27.59 -21.06 -6.07
CA LYS A 629 27.02 -19.83 -5.48
C LYS A 629 25.71 -20.12 -4.75
N LEU A 630 24.75 -20.77 -5.41
CA LEU A 630 23.44 -21.07 -4.81
C LEU A 630 23.57 -21.99 -3.59
N ALA A 631 24.43 -22.99 -3.66
CA ALA A 631 24.68 -23.91 -2.54
C ALA A 631 25.33 -23.19 -1.34
N ILE A 632 26.32 -22.32 -1.59
CA ILE A 632 26.97 -21.49 -0.55
C ILE A 632 25.93 -20.58 0.10
N ILE A 633 25.16 -19.82 -0.68
CA ILE A 633 24.12 -18.91 -0.16
C ILE A 633 23.08 -19.68 0.67
N HIS A 634 22.67 -20.87 0.21
CA HIS A 634 21.75 -21.72 0.96
C HIS A 634 22.32 -22.10 2.33
N ILE A 635 23.55 -22.61 2.41
CA ILE A 635 24.17 -23.02 3.68
C ILE A 635 24.35 -21.82 4.62
N LEU A 636 24.86 -20.69 4.11
CA LEU A 636 25.01 -19.47 4.89
C LEU A 636 23.65 -18.98 5.43
N GLY A 637 22.60 -19.08 4.61
CA GLY A 637 21.23 -18.79 4.99
C GLY A 637 20.73 -19.68 6.13
N LEU A 638 21.00 -20.99 6.10
CA LEU A 638 20.61 -21.92 7.18
C LEU A 638 21.24 -21.51 8.52
N LEU A 639 22.55 -21.20 8.50
CA LEU A 639 23.28 -20.74 9.69
C LEU A 639 22.73 -19.42 10.23
N SER A 640 22.55 -18.43 9.36
CA SER A 640 21.98 -17.13 9.71
C SER A 640 20.61 -17.26 10.37
N ASN A 641 19.73 -18.09 9.81
CA ASN A 641 18.37 -18.28 10.32
C ASN A 641 18.31 -19.04 11.64
N LEU A 642 19.21 -20.02 11.85
CA LEU A 642 19.37 -20.67 13.14
C LEU A 642 19.80 -19.66 14.22
N PHE A 643 20.85 -18.89 13.94
CA PHE A 643 21.39 -17.90 14.89
C PHE A 643 20.46 -16.72 15.13
N THR A 644 19.47 -16.48 14.26
CA THR A 644 18.44 -15.44 14.46
C THR A 644 17.52 -15.75 15.65
N THR A 645 17.36 -17.02 16.00
CA THR A 645 16.33 -17.48 16.96
C THR A 645 16.91 -18.21 18.17
N LEU A 646 18.18 -18.62 18.10
CA LEU A 646 18.90 -19.25 19.20
C LEU A 646 19.46 -18.20 20.18
N ASP A 647 18.58 -17.66 21.02
CA ASP A 647 18.90 -16.70 22.07
C ASP A 647 18.87 -17.36 23.45
N ILE A 648 20.04 -17.54 24.06
CA ILE A 648 20.20 -18.19 25.37
C ILE A 648 20.13 -17.16 26.51
N SER A 649 20.28 -15.86 26.21
CA SER A 649 20.38 -14.79 27.20
C SER A 649 19.07 -14.57 27.97
N LYS A 650 17.93 -14.89 27.37
CA LYS A 650 16.60 -14.76 27.98
C LYS A 650 16.28 -15.79 29.08
N GLN A 651 17.12 -16.81 29.28
CA GLN A 651 16.94 -17.72 30.42
C GLN A 651 17.18 -17.00 31.77
N ASP A 652 17.95 -15.91 31.79
CA ASP A 652 18.34 -15.24 33.05
C ASP A 652 17.31 -14.18 33.53
N ASP A 653 16.57 -13.52 32.62
CA ASP A 653 15.69 -12.39 32.97
C ASP A 653 14.26 -12.79 33.44
N GLU A 654 13.74 -13.96 33.09
CA GLU A 654 12.38 -14.41 33.46
C GLU A 654 12.32 -15.27 34.73
N SER A 655 13.40 -15.33 35.50
CA SER A 655 13.38 -15.97 36.82
C SER A 655 12.82 -15.00 37.90
N VAL A 656 11.50 -15.06 38.07
CA VAL A 656 10.70 -14.71 39.27
C VAL A 656 10.16 -13.27 39.40
N GLU A 657 8.93 -13.05 38.90
CA GLU A 657 7.98 -12.09 39.53
C GLU A 657 6.77 -12.77 40.22
N GLY A 658 6.75 -14.10 40.33
CA GLY A 658 5.67 -14.81 41.02
C GLY A 658 6.12 -16.08 41.72
N SER A 659 6.13 -16.04 43.06
CA SER A 659 6.32 -17.12 44.04
C SER A 659 7.70 -17.25 44.70
N ALA A 660 7.66 -17.71 45.95
CA ALA A 660 8.64 -17.63 47.04
C ALA A 660 10.14 -17.86 46.69
N PRO A 661 11.09 -17.32 47.50
CA PRO A 661 12.50 -17.29 47.15
C PRO A 661 13.09 -18.71 47.11
N PRO A 662 13.71 -19.15 45.99
CA PRO A 662 14.47 -20.38 46.00
C PRO A 662 15.81 -20.17 46.72
N VAL A 663 16.25 -21.23 47.40
CA VAL A 663 17.51 -21.32 48.13
C VAL A 663 18.68 -20.97 47.21
N LYS A 664 19.56 -20.09 47.69
CA LYS A 664 20.81 -19.67 47.03
C LYS A 664 21.72 -20.88 46.72
N SER A 665 21.60 -21.46 45.54
CA SER A 665 22.73 -22.07 44.84
C SER A 665 23.40 -20.98 44.02
N THR A 666 24.68 -20.73 44.28
CA THR A 666 25.54 -19.89 43.43
C THR A 666 25.36 -20.25 41.95
N PRO A 667 25.12 -19.28 41.04
CA PRO A 667 25.03 -19.59 39.62
C PRO A 667 26.38 -20.19 39.17
N PRO A 668 26.37 -21.25 38.34
CA PRO A 668 27.60 -21.76 37.74
C PRO A 668 28.28 -20.64 36.93
N PRO A 669 29.61 -20.65 36.82
CA PRO A 669 30.30 -19.69 35.97
C PRO A 669 29.73 -19.79 34.53
N PRO A 670 29.45 -18.68 33.84
CA PRO A 670 28.87 -18.74 32.50
C PRO A 670 29.86 -19.46 31.59
N GLY A 671 29.46 -20.64 31.12
CA GLY A 671 30.16 -21.32 30.04
C GLY A 671 30.17 -20.44 28.78
N PRO A 672 31.08 -20.69 27.82
CA PRO A 672 31.10 -19.91 26.58
C PRO A 672 29.77 -20.08 25.83
N ASN A 673 29.22 -18.97 25.32
CA ASN A 673 27.98 -19.01 24.55
C ASN A 673 28.14 -19.95 23.33
N PRO A 674 27.28 -20.99 23.18
CA PRO A 674 27.37 -21.97 22.11
C PRO A 674 27.47 -21.39 20.70
N VAL A 675 26.73 -20.31 20.42
CA VAL A 675 26.75 -19.67 19.10
C VAL A 675 28.10 -19.03 18.85
N VAL A 676 28.71 -18.39 19.85
CA VAL A 676 30.05 -17.80 19.74
C VAL A 676 31.10 -18.87 19.45
N VAL A 677 31.04 -20.01 20.12
CA VAL A 677 31.96 -21.14 19.89
C VAL A 677 31.89 -21.60 18.43
N VAL A 678 30.67 -21.72 17.88
CA VAL A 678 30.48 -22.16 16.50
C VAL A 678 30.90 -21.09 15.50
N LEU A 679 30.60 -19.82 15.76
CA LEU A 679 31.08 -18.72 14.93
C LEU A 679 32.61 -18.69 14.88
N GLN A 680 33.30 -18.90 16.01
CA GLN A 680 34.77 -19.00 16.05
C GLN A 680 35.30 -20.17 15.21
N GLN A 681 34.64 -21.33 15.26
CA GLN A 681 35.03 -22.50 14.48
C GLN A 681 34.81 -22.31 12.97
N VAL A 682 33.72 -21.65 12.58
CA VAL A 682 33.34 -21.45 11.18
C VAL A 682 33.99 -20.20 10.58
N PHE A 683 34.56 -19.29 11.39
CA PHE A 683 35.12 -18.02 10.92
C PHE A 683 36.20 -18.18 9.84
N ALA A 684 37.15 -19.09 10.04
CA ALA A 684 38.21 -19.34 9.06
C ALA A 684 37.65 -19.85 7.71
N LEU A 685 36.58 -20.64 7.76
CA LEU A 685 35.89 -21.11 6.55
C LEU A 685 35.15 -19.96 5.85
N ILE A 686 34.52 -19.05 6.60
CA ILE A 686 33.89 -17.84 6.04
C ILE A 686 34.94 -16.96 5.34
N GLN A 687 36.12 -16.76 5.94
CA GLN A 687 37.22 -16.04 5.30
C GLN A 687 37.69 -16.73 4.01
N LYS A 688 37.77 -18.07 4.02
CA LYS A 688 38.11 -18.85 2.82
C LYS A 688 37.07 -18.64 1.71
N VAL A 689 35.78 -18.60 2.03
CA VAL A 689 34.71 -18.30 1.06
C VAL A 689 34.86 -16.87 0.52
N LEU A 690 35.02 -15.87 1.39
CA LEU A 690 35.17 -14.48 0.99
C LEU A 690 36.37 -14.26 0.07
N SER A 691 37.51 -14.94 0.30
CA SER A 691 38.70 -14.77 -0.55
C SER A 691 38.46 -15.11 -2.03
N LYS A 692 37.48 -15.96 -2.33
CA LYS A 692 37.07 -16.32 -3.70
C LYS A 692 35.85 -15.55 -4.21
N TRP A 693 34.97 -15.12 -3.31
CA TRP A 693 33.64 -14.57 -3.63
C TRP A 693 33.44 -13.10 -3.29
N LEU A 694 34.51 -12.37 -2.94
CA LEU A 694 34.44 -10.95 -2.55
C LEU A 694 33.75 -10.06 -3.60
N ASN A 695 33.87 -10.44 -4.88
CA ASN A 695 33.28 -9.73 -6.02
C ASN A 695 31.78 -10.00 -6.21
N ASP A 696 31.19 -10.96 -5.50
CA ASP A 696 29.78 -11.31 -5.62
C ASP A 696 28.98 -10.71 -4.46
N SER A 697 28.15 -9.71 -4.77
CA SER A 697 27.35 -8.99 -3.78
C SER A 697 26.40 -9.90 -2.99
N GLN A 698 25.82 -10.94 -3.60
CA GLN A 698 24.88 -11.82 -2.92
C GLN A 698 25.57 -12.74 -1.91
N VAL A 699 26.78 -13.21 -2.21
CA VAL A 699 27.55 -14.03 -1.27
C VAL A 699 28.03 -13.17 -0.11
N VAL A 700 28.53 -11.96 -0.39
CA VAL A 700 28.96 -11.02 0.65
C VAL A 700 27.79 -10.64 1.56
N GLU A 701 26.62 -10.35 1.00
CA GLU A 701 25.41 -10.06 1.76
C GLU A 701 24.98 -11.24 2.64
N ALA A 702 25.04 -12.47 2.13
CA ALA A 702 24.75 -13.67 2.92
C ALA A 702 25.72 -13.86 4.09
N VAL A 703 27.01 -13.55 3.90
CA VAL A 703 28.02 -13.57 4.98
C VAL A 703 27.72 -12.48 6.01
N CYS A 704 27.47 -11.24 5.57
CA CYS A 704 27.10 -10.14 6.45
C CYS A 704 25.84 -10.49 7.25
N ALA A 705 24.84 -11.14 6.64
CA ALA A 705 23.60 -11.55 7.29
C ALA A 705 23.80 -12.58 8.42
N ILE A 706 24.80 -13.47 8.34
CA ILE A 706 25.13 -14.36 9.47
C ILE A 706 25.51 -13.55 10.70
N PHE A 707 26.46 -12.63 10.53
CA PHE A 707 26.96 -11.81 11.63
C PHE A 707 25.92 -10.80 12.09
N GLU A 708 25.15 -10.21 11.18
CA GLU A 708 24.06 -9.31 11.50
C GLU A 708 23.04 -9.95 12.44
N LYS A 709 22.54 -11.14 12.07
CA LYS A 709 21.58 -11.88 12.88
C LYS A 709 22.18 -12.36 14.20
N SER A 710 23.44 -12.80 14.18
CA SER A 710 24.15 -13.24 15.38
C SER A 710 24.36 -12.09 16.37
N VAL A 711 24.77 -10.92 15.89
CA VAL A 711 24.98 -9.70 16.68
C VAL A 711 23.66 -9.23 17.31
N LYS A 712 22.55 -9.24 16.55
CA LYS A 712 21.22 -8.89 17.06
C LYS A 712 20.70 -9.86 18.13
N THR A 713 21.05 -11.13 18.02
CA THR A 713 20.55 -12.18 18.92
C THR A 713 21.38 -12.25 20.19
N LEU A 714 22.71 -12.19 20.07
CA LEU A 714 23.64 -12.35 21.19
C LEU A 714 23.92 -11.04 21.94
N LEU A 715 23.67 -9.89 21.32
CA LEU A 715 23.94 -8.57 21.89
C LEU A 715 25.36 -8.48 22.48
N HIS A 716 25.50 -8.35 23.81
CA HIS A 716 26.78 -8.22 24.48
C HIS A 716 27.61 -9.50 24.49
N ASP A 717 26.99 -10.68 24.41
CA ASP A 717 27.69 -11.97 24.36
C ASP A 717 28.51 -12.15 23.07
N PHE A 718 28.24 -11.35 22.04
CA PHE A 718 29.02 -11.32 20.81
C PHE A 718 30.41 -10.68 20.99
N ALA A 719 30.72 -10.07 22.14
CA ALA A 719 31.96 -9.36 22.41
C ALA A 719 33.26 -10.07 21.96
N PRO A 720 33.43 -11.40 22.15
CA PRO A 720 34.65 -12.12 21.73
C PRO A 720 34.92 -12.08 20.23
N MET A 721 33.90 -11.84 19.39
CA MET A 721 34.01 -11.85 17.92
C MET A 721 34.29 -10.46 17.32
N ILE A 722 34.17 -9.38 18.10
CA ILE A 722 34.24 -8.00 17.59
C ILE A 722 35.54 -7.72 16.84
N SER A 723 36.69 -8.09 17.42
CA SER A 723 37.98 -7.77 16.80
C SER A 723 38.13 -8.44 15.44
N GLN A 724 37.77 -9.72 15.34
CA GLN A 724 37.87 -10.49 14.10
C GLN A 724 36.89 -9.97 13.05
N LEU A 725 35.66 -9.67 13.46
CA LEU A 725 34.63 -9.12 12.58
C LEU A 725 35.02 -7.72 12.05
N SER A 726 35.54 -6.85 12.92
CA SER A 726 35.97 -5.50 12.51
C SER A 726 37.09 -5.53 11.49
N GLU A 727 38.08 -6.41 11.67
CA GLU A 727 39.16 -6.58 10.69
C GLU A 727 38.64 -7.11 9.35
N MET A 728 37.79 -8.14 9.37
CA MET A 728 37.19 -8.71 8.16
C MET A 728 36.35 -7.68 7.40
N LEU A 729 35.47 -6.94 8.08
CA LEU A 729 34.65 -5.90 7.46
C LEU A 729 35.49 -4.77 6.88
N GLY A 730 36.56 -4.37 7.56
CA GLY A 730 37.49 -3.37 7.05
C GLY A 730 38.14 -3.81 5.74
N GLN A 731 38.68 -5.04 5.70
CA GLN A 731 39.30 -5.61 4.49
C GLN A 731 38.29 -5.75 3.34
N MET A 732 37.07 -6.21 3.64
CA MET A 732 36.01 -6.35 2.65
C MET A 732 35.64 -5.00 2.05
N TYR A 733 35.34 -4.01 2.91
CA TYR A 733 34.88 -2.70 2.47
C TYR A 733 35.96 -1.90 1.74
N SER A 734 37.23 -2.02 2.14
CA SER A 734 38.35 -1.40 1.41
C SER A 734 38.57 -1.99 0.02
N THR A 735 38.18 -3.25 -0.20
CA THR A 735 38.34 -3.91 -1.50
C THR A 735 37.12 -3.66 -2.38
N ILE A 736 35.92 -3.97 -1.88
CA ILE A 736 34.64 -3.75 -2.55
C ILE A 736 33.65 -3.17 -1.55
N PRO A 737 33.38 -1.86 -1.64
CA PRO A 737 32.40 -1.18 -0.81
C PRO A 737 30.98 -1.70 -1.06
N GLN A 738 30.27 -2.08 -0.01
CA GLN A 738 28.88 -2.55 -0.06
C GLN A 738 28.08 -2.03 1.14
N ALA A 739 26.80 -1.71 0.92
CA ALA A 739 25.90 -1.21 1.96
C ALA A 739 25.78 -2.14 3.18
N SER A 740 25.78 -3.47 2.97
CA SER A 740 25.66 -4.48 4.02
C SER A 740 26.75 -4.38 5.10
N ALA A 741 27.98 -3.99 4.72
CA ALA A 741 29.07 -3.79 5.66
C ALA A 741 28.88 -2.54 6.53
N LEU A 742 28.32 -1.46 5.96
CA LEU A 742 27.96 -0.26 6.72
C LEU A 742 26.84 -0.56 7.71
N ASP A 743 25.83 -1.32 7.30
CA ASP A 743 24.72 -1.72 8.16
C ASP A 743 25.16 -2.62 9.31
N LEU A 744 26.09 -3.55 9.07
CA LEU A 744 26.66 -4.37 10.13
C LEU A 744 27.53 -3.52 11.08
N THR A 745 28.34 -2.61 10.54
CA THR A 745 29.10 -1.64 11.36
C THR A 745 28.16 -0.81 12.24
N ARG A 746 27.04 -0.34 11.68
CA ARG A 746 26.00 0.42 12.39
C ARG A 746 25.42 -0.37 13.56
N GLN A 747 25.18 -1.66 13.38
CA GLN A 747 24.68 -2.53 14.46
C GLN A 747 25.73 -2.74 15.57
N MET A 748 26.99 -2.93 15.20
CA MET A 748 28.08 -3.00 16.17
C MET A 748 28.18 -1.70 16.98
N VAL A 749 28.09 -0.53 16.33
CA VAL A 749 28.03 0.77 17.01
C VAL A 749 26.81 0.87 17.93
N HIS A 750 25.64 0.40 17.49
CA HIS A 750 24.41 0.45 18.29
C HIS A 750 24.53 -0.31 19.61
N ILE A 751 25.08 -1.53 19.56
CA ILE A 751 25.11 -2.46 20.70
C ILE A 751 26.29 -2.16 21.63
N PHE A 752 27.48 -1.88 21.08
CA PHE A 752 28.71 -1.80 21.88
C PHE A 752 29.17 -0.38 22.21
N ALA A 753 28.40 0.66 21.86
CA ALA A 753 28.75 2.05 22.18
C ALA A 753 28.99 2.31 23.68
N SER A 754 28.28 1.61 24.57
CA SER A 754 28.44 1.74 26.03
C SER A 754 29.59 0.92 26.61
N VAL A 755 30.16 -0.03 25.84
CA VAL A 755 31.13 -1.01 26.33
C VAL A 755 32.55 -0.59 25.96
N THR A 756 33.26 0.06 26.89
CA THR A 756 34.56 0.70 26.64
C THR A 756 35.64 -0.25 26.15
N ASP A 757 35.67 -1.48 26.67
CA ASP A 757 36.79 -2.39 26.48
C ASP A 757 36.82 -3.04 25.09
N HIS A 758 35.64 -3.16 24.46
CA HIS A 758 35.47 -3.82 23.17
C HIS A 758 35.20 -2.84 22.01
N PHE A 759 35.06 -1.54 22.29
CA PHE A 759 34.78 -0.52 21.29
C PHE A 759 35.97 -0.09 20.40
N PRO A 760 37.27 -0.17 20.81
CA PRO A 760 38.37 0.33 19.98
C PRO A 760 38.43 -0.25 18.55
N PRO A 761 38.21 -1.56 18.31
CA PRO A 761 38.14 -2.12 16.95
C PRO A 761 36.98 -1.55 16.13
N ILE A 762 35.83 -1.28 16.77
CA ILE A 762 34.64 -0.69 16.12
C ILE A 762 34.92 0.76 15.74
N LYS A 763 35.60 1.52 16.60
CA LYS A 763 36.04 2.88 16.29
C LYS A 763 36.95 2.89 15.05
N ALA A 764 37.96 2.01 15.01
CA ALA A 764 38.85 1.91 13.85
C ALA A 764 38.10 1.54 12.56
N LEU A 765 37.15 0.60 12.65
CA LEU A 765 36.28 0.25 11.52
C LEU A 765 35.43 1.44 11.05
N PHE A 766 34.78 2.16 11.97
CA PHE A 766 33.96 3.33 11.67
C PHE A 766 34.75 4.41 10.91
N GLU A 767 35.98 4.69 11.34
CA GLU A 767 36.86 5.67 10.69
C GLU A 767 37.28 5.20 9.29
N LEU A 768 37.65 3.92 9.15
CA LEU A 768 38.00 3.31 7.86
C LEU A 768 36.84 3.36 6.86
N VAL A 769 35.66 2.86 7.23
CA VAL A 769 34.50 2.83 6.32
C VAL A 769 34.04 4.24 5.97
N THR A 770 34.18 5.21 6.89
CA THR A 770 33.86 6.61 6.60
C THR A 770 34.83 7.20 5.58
N SER A 771 36.14 7.00 5.76
CA SER A 771 37.15 7.47 4.81
C SER A 771 36.95 6.89 3.41
N VAL A 772 36.69 5.58 3.32
CA VAL A 772 36.45 4.89 2.03
C VAL A 772 35.17 5.42 1.38
N THR A 773 34.08 5.56 2.14
CA THR A 773 32.79 6.05 1.60
C THR A 773 32.89 7.48 1.07
N LEU A 774 33.59 8.37 1.78
CA LEU A 774 33.80 9.74 1.32
C LEU A 774 34.63 9.79 0.03
N SER A 775 35.62 8.90 -0.13
CA SER A 775 36.40 8.80 -1.37
C SER A 775 35.54 8.36 -2.56
N ILE A 776 34.66 7.37 -2.37
CA ILE A 776 33.71 6.90 -3.39
C ILE A 776 32.74 8.02 -3.77
N PHE A 777 32.19 8.71 -2.76
CA PHE A 777 31.25 9.80 -2.96
C PHE A 777 31.85 10.95 -3.78
N GLN A 778 33.15 11.21 -3.66
CA GLN A 778 33.84 12.22 -4.47
C GLN A 778 33.99 11.81 -5.95
N GLN A 779 34.08 10.51 -6.25
CA GLN A 779 34.20 10.01 -7.62
C GLN A 779 32.86 10.06 -8.36
N GLY A 780 31.78 9.74 -7.66
CA GLY A 780 30.44 9.70 -8.21
C GLY A 780 29.39 9.81 -7.11
N PRO A 781 28.95 11.02 -6.73
CA PRO A 781 28.02 11.20 -5.60
C PRO A 781 26.75 10.36 -5.74
N ARG A 782 26.24 10.22 -6.97
CA ARG A 782 24.95 9.57 -7.29
C ARG A 782 25.08 8.14 -7.82
N ASP A 783 26.30 7.60 -7.91
CA ASP A 783 26.52 6.29 -8.52
C ASP A 783 26.14 5.14 -7.56
N HIS A 784 26.15 5.41 -6.26
CA HIS A 784 25.85 4.43 -5.21
C HIS A 784 24.85 4.95 -4.14
N PRO A 785 23.56 5.18 -4.50
CA PRO A 785 22.57 5.72 -3.56
C PRO A 785 22.30 4.83 -2.34
N ASP A 786 22.48 3.52 -2.49
CA ASP A 786 22.37 2.49 -1.44
C ASP A 786 23.48 2.61 -0.39
N ILE A 787 24.73 2.81 -0.82
CA ILE A 787 25.86 3.06 0.07
C ILE A 787 25.64 4.37 0.83
N VAL A 788 25.17 5.42 0.15
CA VAL A 788 24.90 6.72 0.78
C VAL A 788 23.78 6.61 1.81
N ASP A 789 22.73 5.84 1.54
CA ASP A 789 21.65 5.57 2.50
C ASP A 789 22.21 4.92 3.78
N SER A 790 22.85 3.75 3.67
CA SER A 790 23.43 3.05 4.83
C SER A 790 24.50 3.88 5.54
N PHE A 791 25.26 4.71 4.80
CA PHE A 791 26.25 5.62 5.37
C PHE A 791 25.60 6.70 6.23
N MET A 792 24.54 7.35 5.75
CA MET A 792 23.80 8.35 6.54
C MET A 792 23.18 7.73 7.79
N GLN A 793 22.66 6.50 7.70
CA GLN A 793 22.17 5.76 8.86
C GLN A 793 23.28 5.45 9.87
N LEU A 794 24.47 5.05 9.41
CA LEU A 794 25.63 4.81 10.27
C LEU A 794 26.06 6.08 11.00
N GLN A 795 26.17 7.20 10.29
CA GLN A 795 26.53 8.49 10.90
C GLN A 795 25.48 8.96 11.92
N ALA A 796 24.20 8.82 11.60
CA ALA A 796 23.10 9.12 12.53
C ALA A 796 23.17 8.23 13.79
N GLN A 797 23.46 6.93 13.62
CA GLN A 797 23.58 5.99 14.73
C GLN A 797 24.76 6.30 15.64
N ALA A 798 25.89 6.74 15.06
CA ALA A 798 27.06 7.21 15.80
C ALA A 798 26.73 8.45 16.63
N LEU A 799 26.09 9.47 16.05
CA LEU A 799 25.64 10.68 16.76
C LEU A 799 24.63 10.38 17.87
N LYS A 800 23.81 9.35 17.70
CA LYS A 800 22.81 8.97 18.70
C LYS A 800 23.39 8.24 19.90
N ARG A 801 24.32 7.30 19.68
CA ARG A 801 24.83 6.39 20.72
C ARG A 801 26.22 6.74 21.24
N LYS A 802 27.11 7.27 20.40
CA LYS A 802 28.48 7.62 20.74
C LYS A 802 28.92 8.92 20.05
N PRO A 803 28.39 10.09 20.45
CA PRO A 803 28.76 11.39 19.86
C PRO A 803 30.28 11.65 19.84
N ASP A 804 31.02 11.11 20.82
CA ASP A 804 32.48 11.22 20.94
C ASP A 804 33.25 10.72 19.70
N LEU A 805 32.63 9.89 18.84
CA LEU A 805 33.22 9.50 17.56
C LEU A 805 33.49 10.72 16.66
N PHE A 806 32.68 11.77 16.77
CA PHE A 806 32.85 13.02 16.02
C PHE A 806 33.93 13.95 16.60
N LEU A 807 34.58 13.56 17.71
CA LEU A 807 35.75 14.24 18.25
C LEU A 807 37.06 13.66 17.72
N SER A 808 37.01 12.58 16.93
CA SER A 808 38.23 11.95 16.39
C SER A 808 38.90 12.82 15.34
N GLU A 809 40.21 13.03 15.46
CA GLU A 809 40.99 13.84 14.51
C GLU A 809 41.07 13.20 13.11
N SER A 810 40.84 11.89 13.00
CA SER A 810 40.80 11.15 11.74
C SER A 810 39.49 11.30 10.98
N LEU A 811 38.45 11.87 11.60
CA LEU A 811 37.14 12.07 10.97
C LEU A 811 37.03 13.46 10.34
N ASP A 812 36.84 13.51 9.02
CA ASP A 812 36.52 14.76 8.32
C ASP A 812 35.02 15.09 8.46
N VAL A 813 34.66 15.74 9.56
CA VAL A 813 33.29 16.18 9.87
C VAL A 813 32.73 17.10 8.78
N LYS A 814 33.57 17.91 8.13
CA LYS A 814 33.16 18.83 7.06
C LYS A 814 32.76 18.04 5.81
N ALA A 815 33.55 17.05 5.41
CA ALA A 815 33.20 16.18 4.27
C ALA A 815 31.91 15.38 4.52
N VAL A 816 31.71 14.86 5.73
CA VAL A 816 30.46 14.17 6.11
C VAL A 816 29.26 15.11 6.00
N PHE A 817 29.38 16.34 6.52
CA PHE A 817 28.31 17.33 6.45
C PHE A 817 27.95 17.71 5.00
N HIS A 818 28.95 17.93 4.15
CA HIS A 818 28.75 18.22 2.73
C HIS A 818 28.14 17.05 1.95
N CYS A 819 28.58 15.81 2.26
CA CYS A 819 27.96 14.60 1.72
C CYS A 819 26.46 14.58 2.06
N GLY A 820 26.09 14.90 3.31
CA GLY A 820 24.69 15.03 3.73
C GLY A 820 23.92 16.09 2.93
N ILE A 821 24.47 17.31 2.76
CA ILE A 821 23.79 18.38 2.02
C ILE A 821 23.49 17.97 0.58
N LEU A 822 24.46 17.34 -0.10
CA LEU A 822 24.28 16.88 -1.47
C LEU A 822 23.27 15.73 -1.55
N SER A 823 23.26 14.84 -0.55
CA SER A 823 22.36 13.69 -0.48
C SER A 823 20.88 14.08 -0.29
N LEU A 824 20.60 15.27 0.27
CA LEU A 824 19.23 15.82 0.31
C LEU A 824 18.63 16.10 -1.08
N LYS A 825 19.47 16.20 -2.11
CA LYS A 825 19.08 16.50 -3.50
C LYS A 825 19.02 15.25 -4.38
N PHE A 826 19.03 14.06 -3.78
CA PHE A 826 19.01 12.80 -4.53
C PHE A 826 17.58 12.49 -5.00
N PRO A 827 17.43 11.84 -6.17
CA PRO A 827 16.12 11.34 -6.63
C PRO A 827 15.50 10.31 -5.68
N GLU A 828 16.33 9.50 -5.02
CA GLU A 828 15.90 8.35 -4.24
C GLU A 828 15.36 8.76 -2.86
N ALA A 829 14.07 8.52 -2.64
CA ALA A 829 13.42 8.85 -1.37
C ALA A 829 14.07 8.19 -0.12
N PRO A 830 14.51 6.91 -0.14
CA PRO A 830 15.17 6.29 1.01
C PRO A 830 16.45 7.05 1.44
N THR A 831 17.33 7.36 0.49
CA THR A 831 18.58 8.10 0.75
C THR A 831 18.31 9.48 1.35
N VAL A 832 17.31 10.21 0.84
CA VAL A 832 16.93 11.53 1.40
C VAL A 832 16.35 11.39 2.81
N LYS A 833 15.52 10.37 3.09
CA LYS A 833 14.98 10.12 4.44
C LYS A 833 16.10 9.88 5.46
N SER A 834 17.05 9.01 5.13
CA SER A 834 18.19 8.71 6.00
C SER A 834 19.10 9.93 6.20
N THR A 835 19.26 10.75 5.17
CA THR A 835 19.99 12.02 5.26
C THR A 835 19.28 13.03 6.19
N CYS A 836 17.96 13.16 6.09
CA CYS A 836 17.18 13.99 7.03
C CYS A 836 17.30 13.47 8.47
N PHE A 837 17.30 12.14 8.66
CA PHE A 837 17.50 11.53 9.97
C PHE A 837 18.90 11.82 10.52
N PHE A 838 19.95 11.75 9.70
CA PHE A 838 21.30 12.19 10.07
C PHE A 838 21.33 13.63 10.59
N PHE A 839 20.75 14.60 9.85
CA PHE A 839 20.72 15.99 10.32
C PHE A 839 19.88 16.17 11.60
N THR A 840 18.82 15.39 11.76
CA THR A 840 17.97 15.40 12.96
C THR A 840 18.74 14.92 14.20
N GLU A 841 19.66 13.97 14.05
CA GLU A 841 20.55 13.50 15.14
C GLU A 841 21.81 14.37 15.29
N LEU A 842 22.27 15.06 14.24
CA LEU A 842 23.44 15.95 14.25
C LEU A 842 23.18 17.26 15.00
N LEU A 843 22.08 17.95 14.69
CA LEU A 843 21.80 19.30 15.20
C LEU A 843 21.65 19.39 16.73
N PRO A 844 21.07 18.38 17.44
CA PRO A 844 21.11 18.34 18.89
C PRO A 844 22.53 18.32 19.47
N ARG A 845 23.52 17.90 18.68
CA ARG A 845 24.92 17.73 19.10
C ARG A 845 25.78 18.99 19.02
N CYS A 846 25.20 20.12 18.61
CA CYS A 846 25.89 21.41 18.62
C CYS A 846 26.30 21.87 20.04
N TYR A 847 25.68 21.34 21.10
CA TYR A 847 25.98 21.73 22.48
C TYR A 847 27.11 20.90 23.11
N ASP A 848 27.26 19.64 22.73
CA ASP A 848 28.17 18.66 23.35
C ASP A 848 29.35 18.28 22.44
N VAL A 849 29.30 18.52 21.13
CA VAL A 849 30.37 18.17 20.17
C VAL A 849 30.90 19.42 19.43
N PRO A 850 32.04 20.00 19.86
CA PRO A 850 32.57 21.24 19.28
C PRO A 850 32.84 21.24 17.76
N PRO A 851 33.38 20.16 17.15
CA PRO A 851 33.52 20.09 15.69
C PRO A 851 32.18 20.22 14.95
N VAL A 852 31.10 19.65 15.50
CA VAL A 852 29.74 19.74 14.94
C VAL A 852 29.19 21.16 15.08
N ALA A 853 29.40 21.81 16.22
CA ALA A 853 29.00 23.20 16.43
C ALA A 853 29.65 24.13 15.40
N ARG A 854 30.97 24.01 15.21
CA ARG A 854 31.74 24.82 14.25
C ARG A 854 31.25 24.66 12.82
N ILE A 855 31.05 23.42 12.35
CA ILE A 855 30.60 23.21 10.97
C ILE A 855 29.16 23.73 10.74
N VAL A 856 28.29 23.62 11.75
CA VAL A 856 26.93 24.17 11.65
C VAL A 856 26.97 25.70 11.65
N GLU A 857 27.83 26.33 12.45
CA GLU A 857 28.02 27.79 12.42
C GLU A 857 28.56 28.29 11.07
N GLU A 858 29.52 27.56 10.47
CA GLU A 858 30.15 27.92 9.19
C GLU A 858 29.25 27.64 7.98
N GLU A 859 28.65 26.44 7.89
CA GLU A 859 28.01 25.93 6.67
C GLU A 859 26.51 25.63 6.86
N GLY A 860 25.93 25.87 8.04
CA GLY A 860 24.51 25.55 8.34
C GLY A 860 23.49 26.30 7.48
N LYS A 861 23.88 27.44 6.90
CA LYS A 861 23.06 28.15 5.89
C LYS A 861 22.84 27.32 4.63
N LEU A 862 23.83 26.53 4.18
CA LEU A 862 23.72 25.66 3.02
C LEU A 862 22.71 24.53 3.27
N LEU A 863 22.70 23.97 4.48
CA LEU A 863 21.70 23.00 4.90
C LEU A 863 20.29 23.60 4.82
N LEU A 864 20.09 24.80 5.36
CA LEU A 864 18.79 25.47 5.30
C LEU A 864 18.34 25.72 3.85
N GLN A 865 19.26 26.13 2.96
CA GLN A 865 18.97 26.31 1.54
C GLN A 865 18.53 24.99 0.88
N ALA A 866 19.26 23.90 1.09
CA ALA A 866 18.91 22.60 0.53
C ALA A 866 17.54 22.10 1.03
N VAL A 867 17.24 22.31 2.31
CA VAL A 867 15.93 21.98 2.90
C VAL A 867 14.81 22.81 2.27
N LEU A 868 15.01 24.12 2.11
CA LEU A 868 14.01 25.00 1.50
C LEU A 868 13.84 24.75 -0.01
N GLU A 869 14.89 24.34 -0.73
CA GLU A 869 14.78 23.88 -2.12
C GLU A 869 13.93 22.61 -2.22
N GLY A 870 14.14 21.64 -1.32
CA GLY A 870 13.32 20.44 -1.21
C GLY A 870 11.84 20.78 -1.00
N ILE A 871 11.55 21.68 -0.04
CA ILE A 871 10.21 22.18 0.25
C ILE A 871 9.63 22.99 -0.93
N GLY A 872 10.47 23.76 -1.62
CA GLY A 872 10.09 24.60 -2.76
C GLY A 872 9.63 23.84 -4.00
N GLY A 873 9.97 22.55 -4.11
CA GLY A 873 9.64 21.75 -5.28
C GLY A 873 10.69 20.71 -5.65
N GLY A 874 11.92 20.84 -5.14
CA GLY A 874 13.08 20.04 -5.54
C GLY A 874 13.06 18.58 -5.06
N ALA A 875 12.24 18.25 -4.07
CA ALA A 875 12.06 16.89 -3.57
C ALA A 875 10.61 16.38 -3.78
N SER A 876 10.37 15.08 -3.61
CA SER A 876 9.01 14.53 -3.58
C SER A 876 8.21 15.07 -2.38
N ARG A 877 6.89 15.23 -2.55
CA ARG A 877 5.97 15.62 -1.48
C ARG A 877 5.92 14.63 -0.33
N SER A 878 6.21 13.35 -0.60
CA SER A 878 6.28 12.29 0.42
C SER A 878 7.39 12.49 1.45
N LEU A 879 8.30 13.46 1.24
CA LEU A 879 9.46 13.73 2.08
C LEU A 879 9.31 14.98 2.97
N MET A 880 8.18 15.70 2.86
CA MET A 880 8.01 17.00 3.51
C MET A 880 8.02 16.91 5.04
N ASP A 881 7.49 15.81 5.57
CA ASP A 881 7.57 15.50 6.98
C ASP A 881 9.02 15.44 7.47
N GLN A 882 9.91 14.80 6.71
CA GLN A 882 11.33 14.64 7.03
C GLN A 882 12.09 15.98 6.96
N PHE A 883 11.84 16.79 5.93
CA PHE A 883 12.39 18.15 5.84
C PHE A 883 11.89 19.05 6.99
N ALA A 884 10.64 18.90 7.40
CA ALA A 884 10.08 19.62 8.55
C ALA A 884 10.77 19.23 9.87
N GLU A 885 11.20 17.97 10.02
CA GLU A 885 11.95 17.55 11.22
C GLU A 885 13.32 18.22 11.30
N VAL A 886 14.01 18.37 10.15
CA VAL A 886 15.29 19.11 10.08
C VAL A 886 15.08 20.59 10.43
N LEU A 887 14.04 21.23 9.89
CA LEU A 887 13.68 22.62 10.25
C LEU A 887 13.35 22.76 11.74
N PHE A 888 12.61 21.81 12.30
CA PHE A 888 12.29 21.78 13.73
C PHE A 888 13.56 21.63 14.58
N ALA A 889 14.49 20.76 14.18
CA ALA A 889 15.77 20.58 14.87
C ALA A 889 16.63 21.85 14.81
N LEU A 890 16.71 22.53 13.65
CA LEU A 890 17.38 23.83 13.50
C LEU A 890 16.75 24.88 14.41
N ASN A 891 15.43 24.92 14.51
CA ASN A 891 14.72 25.87 15.35
C ASN A 891 15.00 25.62 16.84
N LYS A 892 14.92 24.36 17.26
CA LYS A 892 15.09 23.98 18.67
C LYS A 892 16.53 24.18 19.17
N HIS A 893 17.53 23.81 18.36
CA HIS A 893 18.93 23.73 18.79
C HIS A 893 19.82 24.87 18.26
N CYS A 894 19.44 25.52 17.14
CA CYS A 894 20.23 26.55 16.48
C CYS A 894 19.41 27.83 16.21
N PHE A 895 18.47 28.18 17.11
CA PHE A 895 17.48 29.26 16.90
C PHE A 895 18.09 30.59 16.45
N ALA A 896 19.17 31.04 17.12
CA ALA A 896 19.78 32.33 16.84
C ALA A 896 20.32 32.40 15.40
N LEU A 897 20.96 31.33 14.95
CA LEU A 897 21.48 31.18 13.59
C LEU A 897 20.33 31.05 12.58
N LEU A 898 19.34 30.20 12.87
CA LEU A 898 18.16 30.02 12.00
C LEU A 898 17.41 31.34 11.76
N ASN A 899 17.23 32.17 12.79
CA ASN A 899 16.54 33.46 12.67
C ASN A 899 17.25 34.41 11.68
N VAL A 900 18.57 34.37 11.61
CA VAL A 900 19.36 35.14 10.65
C VAL A 900 19.25 34.50 9.26
N TRP A 901 19.59 33.21 9.15
CA TRP A 901 19.65 32.52 7.85
C TRP A 901 18.30 32.47 7.15
N LEU A 902 17.20 32.21 7.87
CA LEU A 902 15.86 32.08 7.27
C LEU A 902 15.40 33.40 6.64
N LYS A 903 15.72 34.54 7.26
CA LYS A 903 15.43 35.87 6.70
C LYS A 903 16.27 36.16 5.48
N GLU A 904 17.57 35.87 5.53
CA GLU A 904 18.47 36.09 4.39
C GLU A 904 18.10 35.23 3.17
N VAL A 905 17.80 33.95 3.40
CA VAL A 905 17.55 32.99 2.31
C VAL A 905 16.20 33.25 1.64
N LEU A 906 15.14 33.57 2.40
CA LEU A 906 13.81 33.82 1.83
C LEU A 906 13.69 35.21 1.15
N GLN A 907 14.60 36.14 1.43
CA GLN A 907 14.66 37.43 0.71
C GLN A 907 15.09 37.29 -0.75
N LEU A 908 15.68 36.16 -1.14
CA LEU A 908 16.10 35.93 -2.53
C LEU A 908 14.86 35.90 -3.47
N PRO A 909 14.86 36.66 -4.57
CA PRO A 909 13.75 36.71 -5.50
C PRO A 909 13.60 35.34 -6.19
N GLY A 910 12.37 34.86 -6.32
CA GLY A 910 12.08 33.55 -6.93
C GLY A 910 12.46 32.32 -6.09
N PHE A 911 13.04 32.49 -4.89
CA PHE A 911 13.36 31.40 -3.97
C PHE A 911 12.33 31.31 -2.82
N PRO A 912 11.86 30.13 -2.40
CA PRO A 912 12.19 28.79 -2.91
C PRO A 912 11.35 28.38 -4.14
N SER A 913 10.39 29.21 -4.56
CA SER A 913 9.63 29.06 -5.80
C SER A 913 9.21 30.44 -6.31
N SER A 914 9.08 30.58 -7.63
CA SER A 914 8.59 31.79 -8.29
C SER A 914 7.11 32.08 -8.02
N ARG A 915 6.37 31.13 -7.44
CA ARG A 915 4.93 31.22 -7.18
C ARG A 915 4.58 31.83 -5.82
N VAL A 916 5.57 32.03 -4.95
CA VAL A 916 5.35 32.47 -3.57
C VAL A 916 5.51 33.99 -3.47
N THR A 917 4.52 34.68 -2.89
CA THR A 917 4.58 36.13 -2.66
C THR A 917 5.47 36.49 -1.46
N THR A 918 5.97 37.72 -1.41
CA THR A 918 6.77 38.20 -0.26
C THR A 918 6.02 38.05 1.06
N GLU A 919 4.72 38.34 1.10
CA GLU A 919 3.88 38.18 2.29
C GLU A 919 3.78 36.73 2.75
N GLN A 920 3.65 35.78 1.81
CA GLN A 920 3.61 34.34 2.14
C GLN A 920 4.95 33.86 2.70
N LYS A 921 6.08 34.36 2.17
CA LYS A 921 7.42 34.06 2.71
C LYS A 921 7.58 34.61 4.12
N ASP A 922 7.15 35.85 4.35
CA ASP A 922 7.23 36.50 5.67
C ASP A 922 6.35 35.77 6.69
N ARG A 923 5.14 35.36 6.29
CA ARG A 923 4.25 34.56 7.13
C ARG A 923 4.87 33.22 7.50
N PHE A 924 5.41 32.49 6.53
CA PHE A 924 6.08 31.21 6.79
C PHE A 924 7.28 31.38 7.72
N CYS A 925 8.12 32.39 7.48
CA CYS A 925 9.26 32.73 8.33
C CYS A 925 8.83 33.01 9.78
N GLN A 926 7.80 33.84 9.98
CA GLN A 926 7.26 34.13 11.31
C GLN A 926 6.67 32.90 12.00
N GLN A 927 5.94 32.05 11.28
CA GLN A 927 5.33 30.84 11.82
C GLN A 927 6.39 29.84 12.28
N ILE A 928 7.39 29.56 11.44
CA ILE A 928 8.50 28.68 11.78
C ILE A 928 9.24 29.22 13.01
N LEU A 929 9.65 30.49 13.04
CA LEU A 929 10.41 31.05 14.16
C LEU A 929 9.63 31.11 15.49
N ARG A 930 8.30 31.08 15.45
CA ARG A 930 7.44 31.06 16.66
C ARG A 930 7.31 29.66 17.25
N GLU A 931 7.19 28.63 16.42
CA GLU A 931 6.84 27.28 16.89
C GLU A 931 8.08 26.45 17.21
N ARG A 932 8.50 26.46 18.49
CA ARG A 932 9.74 25.81 18.96
C ARG A 932 9.54 24.45 19.61
N VAL A 933 8.29 24.05 19.86
CA VAL A 933 7.98 22.87 20.70
C VAL A 933 7.12 21.86 19.94
N ASN A 934 6.14 22.31 19.16
CA ASN A 934 5.22 21.41 18.49
C ASN A 934 5.69 21.01 17.09
N LYS A 935 6.29 19.82 17.00
CA LYS A 935 6.73 19.21 15.72
C LYS A 935 5.59 19.03 14.71
N ARG A 936 4.37 18.68 15.16
CA ARG A 936 3.21 18.48 14.27
C ARG A 936 2.84 19.77 13.55
N LYS A 937 2.78 20.88 14.28
CA LYS A 937 2.51 22.20 13.69
C LYS A 937 3.56 22.62 12.65
N VAL A 938 4.85 22.32 12.89
CA VAL A 938 5.89 22.60 11.90
C VAL A 938 5.70 21.77 10.63
N LYS A 939 5.30 20.49 10.76
CA LYS A 939 4.94 19.64 9.61
C LYS A 939 3.78 20.24 8.84
N ASP A 940 2.70 20.64 9.51
CA ASP A 940 1.53 21.24 8.88
C ASP A 940 1.90 22.53 8.12
N MET A 941 2.70 23.41 8.75
CA MET A 941 3.20 24.64 8.12
C MET A 941 4.04 24.37 6.87
N VAL A 942 4.90 23.34 6.91
CA VAL A 942 5.73 22.95 5.76
C VAL A 942 4.89 22.34 4.64
N LYS A 943 3.90 21.50 4.98
CA LYS A 943 2.93 20.94 4.02
C LYS A 943 2.16 22.06 3.32
N ASP A 944 1.61 23.01 4.07
CA ASP A 944 0.91 24.17 3.51
C ASP A 944 1.81 24.99 2.58
N PHE A 945 3.04 25.28 3.03
CA PHE A 945 3.97 26.11 2.28
C PHE A 945 4.45 25.42 0.99
N THR A 946 4.76 24.11 1.00
CA THR A 946 5.14 23.39 -0.23
C THR A 946 4.00 23.36 -1.25
N LEU A 947 2.75 23.28 -0.79
CA LEU A 947 1.61 23.31 -1.69
C LEU A 947 1.52 24.66 -2.41
N ILE A 948 1.80 25.78 -1.71
CA ILE A 948 1.88 27.10 -2.33
C ILE A 948 3.03 27.13 -3.34
N CYS A 949 4.23 26.69 -2.96
CA CYS A 949 5.41 26.66 -3.83
C CYS A 949 5.16 25.89 -5.14
N ARG A 950 4.40 24.80 -5.08
CA ARG A 950 4.06 23.93 -6.23
C ARG A 950 2.79 24.36 -6.96
N GLY A 951 2.10 25.41 -6.51
CA GLY A 951 0.78 25.81 -7.03
C GLY A 951 -0.29 24.72 -6.88
N LEU A 952 -0.14 23.87 -5.86
CA LEU A 952 -1.07 22.79 -5.52
C LEU A 952 -1.93 23.15 -4.30
N HIS A 953 -1.78 24.36 -3.75
CA HIS A 953 -2.52 24.81 -2.57
C HIS A 953 -4.03 24.80 -2.82
N GLY A 954 -4.69 23.89 -2.08
CA GLY A 954 -6.02 23.32 -2.31
C GLY A 954 -6.32 23.03 -3.79
N THR A 955 -5.62 22.00 -4.24
CA THR A 955 -6.10 21.07 -5.28
C THR A 955 -6.56 19.79 -4.57
N GLU A 956 -7.25 18.86 -5.21
CA GLU A 956 -7.56 17.54 -4.58
C GLU A 956 -6.30 16.81 -4.12
N TYR A 957 -5.18 17.02 -4.83
CA TYR A 957 -3.86 16.52 -4.40
C TYR A 957 -3.41 17.09 -3.04
N ALA A 958 -3.97 18.19 -2.55
CA ALA A 958 -3.75 18.69 -1.19
C ALA A 958 -4.54 17.92 -0.13
N ALA A 959 -5.60 17.19 -0.52
CA ALA A 959 -6.39 16.33 0.35
C ALA A 959 -5.73 14.95 0.59
N GLU A 960 -4.83 14.51 -0.30
CA GLU A 960 -4.00 13.29 -0.14
C GLU A 960 -2.82 13.47 0.87
N TYR A 961 -2.93 14.36 1.87
CA TYR A 961 -1.82 14.72 2.79
C TYR A 961 -1.99 14.31 4.24
#